data_AF-A0A0S4LEQ1-F1
#
_entry.id   AF-A0A0S4LEQ1-F1
#
_cell.length_a   1.000
_cell.length_b   1.000
_cell.length_c   1.000
_cell.angle_alpha   90.00
_cell.angle_beta   90.00
_cell.angle_gamma   90.00
#
_symmetry.space_group_name_H-M   'P 1'
#
loop_
_entity.id
_entity.type
_entity.pdbx_description
1 polymer ?
#
loop_
_entity_poly.entity_id
_entity_poly.type
_entity_poly.pdbx_seq_one_letter_code
_entity_poly.pdbx_strand_id
1 'polypeptide(L)'
;MTKAATPTYCAYPWQQMIVDLTGEVVPCCFWSGYGNVGKPLGNTNLASIDEIWNSSEYQALRRANASGNLEGHPCNQCTAYGWANGNYPPFSSPIPWRHESGHCYLVEIPESFAKLAGESLHEAELLEDGVPLPFPKSLHDDIRNLGKGLYSVWGHSLYFSTSDNSDPSDNGRSYELKVPRGRIKLQGLVVDSLSGQNILKAWEEYREGVEVMSAKPTMISLISTADCNIDCPGCSQNMVRLVRVQHRAETVPDILAHVRYLYQFIWHGGEPYLIKRFRQFVDEFRTDDNPNLAFGFTSNGTMLNSKELNKLRKFPRINASISVDSFNKEMFEKIRKGADYDTVLSNVLRAVATYDAPDRVFSVGMIVCKSNFRELPENLTFAIEHDIGLNLSPVVIYPVTEQLNVFENCRLQTQGWQEALDHARRIMQQAVTEKRPSVRRVDATGMLAELQSILDRAQQRYHRCTALEFIVADPNHSLSRMIRPGIVLYHAQTNEVPAYCELASGAGSYAVQVPYGYSPQSLYWVLVHNLMELTGRVAEGWFEPIDESFITAKFEDKPVKPVCLSIPKFAAVDRPRNTMFANYGETTPNGLRVKTAEDVTLAYNSMTVEERLHGRGLAIHTYRQHMYLAAARLTSRIRRFLSESR
;
A
#
# COMPACT_ATOMS: atom_id res chain seq x y z
N MET A 1 36.05 23.13 1.91
CA MET A 1 34.86 22.84 1.08
C MET A 1 33.64 23.11 1.94
N THR A 2 32.81 24.07 1.57
CA THR A 2 31.56 24.41 2.27
C THR A 2 30.60 23.23 2.18
N LYS A 3 30.14 22.72 3.33
CA LYS A 3 29.09 21.67 3.41
C LYS A 3 27.90 22.11 2.56
N ALA A 4 27.62 21.42 1.46
CA ALA A 4 26.37 21.64 0.74
C ALA A 4 25.23 21.23 1.66
N ALA A 5 24.24 22.10 1.82
CA ALA A 5 23.05 21.78 2.61
C ALA A 5 22.32 20.58 1.98
N THR A 6 21.77 19.71 2.82
CA THR A 6 20.86 18.65 2.37
C THR A 6 19.71 19.28 1.59
N PRO A 7 19.36 18.77 0.39
CA PRO A 7 18.27 19.35 -0.39
C PRO A 7 16.94 19.28 0.37
N THR A 8 16.11 20.31 0.22
CA THR A 8 14.81 20.42 0.91
C THR A 8 13.65 19.82 0.12
N TYR A 9 13.93 19.04 -0.93
CA TYR A 9 12.93 18.42 -1.81
C TYR A 9 13.03 16.90 -1.77
N CYS A 10 11.98 16.22 -2.25
CA CYS A 10 11.86 14.76 -2.18
C CYS A 10 12.97 14.02 -2.93
N ALA A 11 13.56 13.01 -2.31
CA ALA A 11 14.61 12.19 -2.92
C ALA A 11 14.08 11.06 -3.83
N TYR A 12 12.81 10.67 -3.71
CA TYR A 12 12.27 9.53 -4.46
C TYR A 12 12.44 9.59 -5.98
N PRO A 13 12.31 10.74 -6.67
CA PRO A 13 12.57 10.81 -8.12
C PRO A 13 14.00 10.40 -8.53
N TRP A 14 14.97 10.43 -7.60
CA TRP A 14 16.37 10.03 -7.80
C TRP A 14 16.70 8.64 -7.25
N GLN A 15 15.77 7.99 -6.54
CA GLN A 15 16.03 6.70 -5.90
C GLN A 15 15.07 5.58 -6.30
N GLN A 16 13.78 5.90 -6.44
CA GLN A 16 12.72 4.92 -6.33
C GLN A 16 11.92 4.74 -7.62
N MET A 17 11.58 3.49 -7.86
CA MET A 17 10.52 3.08 -8.79
C MET A 17 9.66 1.98 -8.17
N ILE A 18 8.35 2.09 -8.37
CA ILE A 18 7.37 1.07 -8.02
C ILE A 18 6.76 0.57 -9.34
N VAL A 19 6.98 -0.70 -9.63
CA VAL A 19 6.43 -1.41 -10.78
C VAL A 19 5.18 -2.16 -10.32
N ASP A 20 4.02 -1.67 -10.74
CA ASP A 20 2.73 -2.30 -10.46
C ASP A 20 2.50 -3.55 -11.32
N LEU A 21 1.55 -4.40 -10.95
CA LEU A 21 1.19 -5.62 -11.69
C LEU A 21 0.79 -5.37 -13.15
N THR A 22 0.29 -4.17 -13.45
CA THR A 22 -0.07 -3.73 -14.81
C THR A 22 1.16 -3.38 -15.66
N GLY A 23 2.35 -3.35 -15.07
CA GLY A 23 3.57 -2.88 -15.69
C GLY A 23 3.79 -1.37 -15.57
N GLU A 24 2.77 -0.61 -15.16
CA GLU A 24 2.88 0.82 -14.88
C GLU A 24 3.95 1.10 -13.81
N VAL A 25 4.72 2.17 -14.02
CA VAL A 25 5.79 2.60 -13.11
C VAL A 25 5.45 3.94 -12.49
N VAL A 26 5.49 4.01 -11.16
CA VAL A 26 5.29 5.24 -10.38
C VAL A 26 6.48 5.50 -9.45
N PRO A 27 6.78 6.76 -9.09
CA PRO A 27 7.98 7.08 -8.31
C PRO A 27 7.82 6.77 -6.81
N CYS A 28 6.59 6.73 -6.29
CA CYS A 28 6.30 6.45 -4.88
C CYS A 28 4.83 6.04 -4.66
N CYS A 29 4.52 5.47 -3.49
CA CYS A 29 3.16 5.02 -3.13
C CYS A 29 2.15 6.17 -2.96
N PHE A 30 2.63 7.38 -2.69
CA PHE A 30 1.79 8.58 -2.59
C PHE A 30 1.44 9.16 -3.96
N TRP A 31 2.04 8.71 -5.06
CA TRP A 31 1.87 9.33 -6.37
C TRP A 31 0.43 9.25 -6.90
N SER A 32 -0.19 8.08 -6.77
CA SER A 32 -1.57 7.79 -7.20
C SER A 32 -2.43 7.22 -6.06
N GLY A 33 -1.88 7.15 -4.84
CA GLY A 33 -2.57 6.72 -3.63
C GLY A 33 -2.97 7.89 -2.73
N TYR A 34 -3.79 7.61 -1.71
CA TYR A 34 -4.11 8.53 -0.62
C TYR A 34 -4.64 9.91 -1.07
N GLY A 35 -5.42 9.94 -2.16
CA GLY A 35 -6.04 11.17 -2.69
C GLY A 35 -5.27 11.86 -3.83
N ASN A 36 -4.08 11.37 -4.17
CA ASN A 36 -3.30 11.90 -5.30
C ASN A 36 -3.70 11.24 -6.64
N VAL A 37 -3.49 11.96 -7.74
CA VAL A 37 -3.95 11.58 -9.09
C VAL A 37 -2.82 11.56 -10.13
N GLY A 38 -1.63 11.17 -9.71
CA GLY A 38 -0.46 11.07 -10.58
C GLY A 38 -0.61 10.01 -11.67
N LYS A 39 -0.19 10.35 -12.89
CA LYS A 39 -0.10 9.41 -14.02
C LYS A 39 1.20 8.61 -13.97
N PRO A 40 1.23 7.35 -14.39
CA PRO A 40 2.47 6.58 -14.48
C PRO A 40 3.57 7.31 -15.26
N LEU A 41 4.83 7.15 -14.83
CA LEU A 41 6.02 7.73 -15.48
C LEU A 41 6.62 6.81 -16.56
N GLY A 42 6.06 5.62 -16.72
CA GLY A 42 6.46 4.64 -17.72
C GLY A 42 5.68 3.35 -17.58
N ASN A 43 5.93 2.40 -18.48
CA ASN A 43 5.32 1.08 -18.43
C ASN A 43 6.32 0.00 -18.89
N THR A 44 6.60 -0.97 -18.02
CA THR A 44 7.53 -2.08 -18.26
C THR A 44 7.05 -3.07 -19.32
N ASN A 45 5.80 -3.00 -19.78
CA ASN A 45 5.35 -3.72 -20.97
C ASN A 45 5.79 -3.04 -22.27
N LEU A 46 6.27 -1.80 -22.22
CA LEU A 46 6.66 -0.99 -23.38
C LEU A 46 8.17 -0.69 -23.42
N ALA A 47 8.80 -0.48 -22.26
CA ALA A 47 10.21 -0.08 -22.15
C ALA A 47 10.93 -0.81 -21.01
N SER A 48 12.24 -0.91 -21.06
CA SER A 48 13.09 -1.47 -19.98
C SER A 48 13.14 -0.55 -18.76
N ILE A 49 13.65 -1.08 -17.64
CA ILE A 49 13.88 -0.31 -16.42
C ILE A 49 14.77 0.91 -16.69
N ASP A 50 15.84 0.74 -17.46
CA ASP A 50 16.78 1.80 -17.80
C ASP A 50 16.17 2.89 -18.68
N GLU A 51 15.38 2.51 -19.68
CA GLU A 51 14.68 3.46 -20.57
C GLU A 51 13.64 4.27 -19.77
N ILE A 52 12.92 3.63 -18.85
CA ILE A 52 11.94 4.31 -18.00
C ILE A 52 12.64 5.24 -17.00
N TRP A 53 13.75 4.78 -16.38
CA TRP A 53 14.46 5.56 -15.36
C TRP A 53 14.96 6.91 -15.86
N ASN A 54 15.27 7.02 -17.15
CA ASN A 54 15.65 8.27 -17.81
C ASN A 54 14.66 8.71 -18.88
N SER A 55 13.38 8.33 -18.75
CA SER A 55 12.32 8.81 -19.63
C SER A 55 12.10 10.32 -19.46
N SER A 56 11.42 10.93 -20.43
CA SER A 56 11.00 12.33 -20.36
C SER A 56 10.17 12.63 -19.11
N GLU A 57 9.36 11.68 -18.65
CA GLU A 57 8.47 11.78 -17.51
C GLU A 57 9.26 11.82 -16.19
N TYR A 58 10.27 10.95 -16.04
CA TYR A 58 11.17 10.99 -14.88
C TYR A 58 12.03 12.26 -14.86
N GLN A 59 12.58 12.67 -16.01
CA GLN A 59 13.34 13.91 -16.13
C GLN A 59 12.50 15.14 -15.77
N ALA A 60 11.25 15.21 -16.24
CA ALA A 60 10.33 16.29 -15.91
C ALA A 60 10.03 16.34 -14.40
N LEU A 61 9.82 15.19 -13.75
CA LEU A 61 9.60 15.14 -12.31
C LEU A 61 10.82 15.59 -11.50
N ARG A 62 12.03 15.19 -11.91
CA ARG A 62 13.29 15.61 -11.28
C ARG A 62 13.48 17.12 -11.42
N ARG A 63 13.28 17.67 -12.61
CA ARG A 63 13.32 19.13 -12.86
C ARG A 63 12.34 19.89 -11.96
N ALA A 64 11.10 19.41 -11.87
CA ALA A 64 10.07 20.03 -11.03
C ALA A 64 10.46 20.01 -9.54
N ASN A 65 10.99 18.88 -9.04
CA ASN A 65 11.46 18.79 -7.65
C ASN A 65 12.68 19.67 -7.38
N ALA A 66 13.69 19.62 -8.24
CA ALA A 66 14.94 20.38 -8.05
C ALA A 66 14.73 21.89 -8.13
N SER A 67 13.80 22.35 -8.98
CA SER A 67 13.43 23.76 -9.08
C SER A 67 12.46 24.24 -8.00
N GLY A 68 11.82 23.32 -7.27
CA GLY A 68 10.74 23.61 -6.34
C GLY A 68 9.41 23.98 -7.02
N ASN A 69 9.35 24.01 -8.36
CA ASN A 69 8.12 24.27 -9.10
C ASN A 69 7.35 22.96 -9.29
N LEU A 70 6.46 22.66 -8.34
CA LEU A 70 5.62 21.46 -8.35
C LEU A 70 4.21 21.71 -8.89
N GLU A 71 3.93 22.89 -9.47
CA GLU A 71 2.59 23.21 -9.98
C GLU A 71 2.13 22.15 -11.01
N GLY A 72 0.90 21.67 -10.85
CA GLY A 72 0.35 20.60 -11.70
C GLY A 72 0.88 19.19 -11.42
N HIS A 73 1.84 19.03 -10.51
CA HIS A 73 2.31 17.72 -10.05
C HIS A 73 1.57 17.27 -8.78
N PRO A 74 1.29 15.96 -8.61
CA PRO A 74 0.74 15.41 -7.37
C PRO A 74 1.60 15.73 -6.14
N CYS A 75 2.90 15.97 -6.35
CA CYS A 75 3.84 16.34 -5.30
C CYS A 75 3.54 17.70 -4.64
N ASN A 76 2.79 18.60 -5.28
CA ASN A 76 2.48 19.93 -4.74
C ASN A 76 1.65 19.87 -3.44
N GLN A 77 0.78 18.86 -3.33
CA GLN A 77 -0.02 18.59 -2.13
C GLN A 77 0.32 17.20 -1.57
N CYS A 78 1.60 16.84 -1.61
CA CYS A 78 2.06 15.51 -1.22
C CYS A 78 1.65 15.19 0.23
N THR A 79 0.81 14.17 0.40
CA THR A 79 0.38 13.68 1.72
C THR A 79 1.56 13.26 2.58
N ALA A 80 2.62 12.72 1.98
CA ALA A 80 3.85 12.35 2.71
C ALA A 80 4.52 13.55 3.38
N TYR A 81 4.52 14.71 2.72
CA TYR A 81 5.08 15.95 3.29
C TYR A 81 4.27 16.42 4.50
N GLY A 82 2.94 16.33 4.43
CA GLY A 82 2.05 16.61 5.55
C GLY A 82 2.29 15.65 6.72
N TRP A 83 2.38 14.34 6.45
CA TRP A 83 2.61 13.32 7.48
C TRP A 83 3.98 13.43 8.15
N ALA A 84 5.00 13.88 7.42
CA ALA A 84 6.35 14.10 7.95
C ALA A 84 6.54 15.52 8.54
N ASN A 85 5.46 16.16 9.00
CA ASN A 85 5.46 17.48 9.63
C ASN A 85 6.17 18.56 8.81
N GLY A 86 5.91 18.59 7.50
CA GLY A 86 6.49 19.58 6.59
C GLY A 86 7.91 19.25 6.13
N ASN A 87 8.30 17.98 6.15
CA ASN A 87 9.57 17.52 5.59
C ASN A 87 9.32 16.55 4.44
N TYR A 88 10.00 16.72 3.32
CA TYR A 88 9.95 15.71 2.27
C TYR A 88 10.72 14.45 2.69
N PRO A 89 10.36 13.28 2.13
CA PRO A 89 11.13 12.06 2.33
C PRO A 89 12.61 12.29 2.00
N PRO A 90 13.52 12.06 2.96
CA PRO A 90 14.96 12.26 2.75
C PRO A 90 15.53 11.16 1.86
N PHE A 91 16.75 11.38 1.35
CA PHE A 91 17.47 10.35 0.63
C PHE A 91 17.74 9.15 1.52
N SER A 92 17.17 8.01 1.14
CA SER A 92 17.28 6.77 1.89
C SER A 92 18.58 6.04 1.58
N SER A 93 19.24 5.51 2.60
CA SER A 93 20.52 4.85 2.46
C SER A 93 20.62 3.69 3.44
N PRO A 94 21.38 2.60 3.14
CA PRO A 94 21.70 1.57 4.12
C PRO A 94 22.56 2.08 5.27
N ILE A 95 23.02 3.33 5.15
CA ILE A 95 23.79 4.06 6.13
C ILE A 95 22.90 4.31 7.35
N PRO A 96 23.21 3.70 8.50
CA PRO A 96 22.42 3.84 9.70
C PRO A 96 22.82 5.14 10.45
N TRP A 97 23.80 5.88 9.92
CA TRP A 97 24.30 7.14 10.44
C TRP A 97 23.35 8.28 10.06
N ARG A 98 22.54 8.72 11.01
CA ARG A 98 21.79 9.96 10.88
C ARG A 98 22.66 11.11 11.35
N HIS A 99 23.00 12.05 10.47
CA HIS A 99 23.60 13.31 10.91
C HIS A 99 22.62 14.00 11.86
N GLU A 100 23.05 14.23 13.10
CA GLU A 100 22.19 14.79 14.14
C GLU A 100 22.39 16.30 14.22
N SER A 101 23.63 16.74 14.43
CA SER A 101 24.03 18.15 14.41
C SER A 101 25.55 18.28 14.48
N GLY A 102 26.13 19.34 13.91
CA GLY A 102 27.57 19.61 14.01
C GLY A 102 28.43 18.45 13.48
N HIS A 103 29.22 17.84 14.36
CA HIS A 103 30.02 16.62 14.11
C HIS A 103 29.37 15.32 14.59
N CYS A 104 28.17 15.39 15.17
CA CYS A 104 27.46 14.26 15.76
C CYS A 104 26.65 13.49 14.72
N TYR A 105 26.86 12.18 14.71
CA TYR A 105 26.05 11.18 14.02
C TYR A 105 25.40 10.26 15.04
N LEU A 106 24.18 9.83 14.70
CA LEU A 106 23.37 8.92 15.50
C LEU A 106 23.23 7.60 14.75
N VAL A 107 23.32 6.49 15.48
CA VAL A 107 22.97 5.16 14.99
C VAL A 107 22.10 4.40 15.99
N GLU A 108 21.15 3.63 15.49
CA GLU A 108 20.37 2.69 16.32
C GLU A 108 21.16 1.38 16.52
N ILE A 109 21.19 0.92 17.76
CA ILE A 109 21.88 -0.31 18.15
C ILE A 109 20.92 -1.48 17.99
N PRO A 110 21.31 -2.57 17.28
CA PRO A 110 20.44 -3.73 17.09
C PRO A 110 19.85 -4.29 18.39
N GLU A 111 18.56 -4.63 18.37
CA GLU A 111 17.81 -5.04 19.57
C GLU A 111 18.43 -6.27 20.24
N SER A 112 18.91 -7.23 19.44
CA SER A 112 19.60 -8.43 19.93
C SER A 112 20.90 -8.09 20.66
N PHE A 113 21.68 -7.14 20.15
CA PHE A 113 22.93 -6.72 20.77
C PHE A 113 22.66 -5.91 22.04
N ALA A 114 21.67 -5.02 22.04
CA ALA A 114 21.26 -4.30 23.23
C ALA A 114 20.82 -5.26 24.35
N LYS A 115 20.06 -6.32 23.99
CA LYS A 115 19.64 -7.37 24.93
C LYS A 115 20.83 -8.20 25.44
N LEU A 116 21.78 -8.53 24.58
CA LEU A 116 23.01 -9.27 24.94
C LEU A 116 23.92 -8.45 25.86
N ALA A 117 24.06 -7.16 25.58
CA ALA A 117 24.85 -6.22 26.37
C ALA A 117 24.22 -5.96 27.73
N GLY A 118 22.88 -5.90 27.81
CA GLY A 118 22.15 -5.63 29.05
C GLY A 118 22.62 -4.31 29.68
N GLU A 119 22.93 -4.34 30.97
CA GLU A 119 23.46 -3.15 31.65
C GLU A 119 24.79 -2.70 31.06
N SER A 120 25.66 -3.57 30.54
CA SER A 120 26.97 -3.16 30.00
C SER A 120 26.91 -2.32 28.72
N LEU A 121 25.73 -2.08 28.15
CA LEU A 121 25.59 -1.31 26.92
C LEU A 121 26.08 0.14 27.05
N HIS A 122 25.87 0.78 28.21
CA HIS A 122 26.34 2.14 28.47
C HIS A 122 27.87 2.24 28.63
N GLU A 123 28.56 1.11 28.66
CA GLU A 123 30.02 0.99 28.74
C GLU A 123 30.62 0.42 27.45
N ALA A 124 29.83 0.32 26.37
CA ALA A 124 30.31 -0.21 25.12
C ALA A 124 31.45 0.65 24.56
N GLU A 125 32.50 -0.01 24.09
CA GLU A 125 33.60 0.62 23.37
C GLU A 125 33.21 0.76 21.90
N LEU A 126 33.34 1.96 21.34
CA LEU A 126 33.23 2.19 19.89
C LEU A 126 34.61 2.04 19.26
N LEU A 127 34.75 1.14 18.29
CA LEU A 127 35.96 0.89 17.53
C LEU A 127 35.79 1.48 16.12
N GLU A 128 36.80 2.21 15.65
CA GLU A 128 36.97 2.67 14.27
C GLU A 128 38.11 1.86 13.65
N ASP A 129 37.82 1.05 12.63
CA ASP A 129 38.76 0.10 12.00
C ASP A 129 39.46 -0.83 13.00
N GLY A 130 38.70 -1.30 14.00
CA GLY A 130 39.19 -2.17 15.06
C GLY A 130 39.99 -1.43 16.15
N VAL A 131 40.12 -0.11 16.07
CA VAL A 131 40.82 0.72 17.07
C VAL A 131 39.80 1.45 17.94
N PRO A 132 39.82 1.29 19.28
CA PRO A 132 38.91 2.02 20.17
C PRO A 132 39.05 3.54 20.03
N LEU A 133 37.92 4.23 19.90
CA LEU A 133 37.88 5.69 19.97
C LEU A 133 38.09 6.15 21.42
N PRO A 134 38.84 7.25 21.62
CA PRO A 134 39.43 7.56 22.92
C PRO A 134 38.48 8.18 23.97
N PHE A 135 37.31 8.69 23.56
CA PHE A 135 36.47 9.53 24.44
C PHE A 135 35.03 8.99 24.59
N PRO A 136 34.83 7.86 25.32
CA PRO A 136 33.50 7.36 25.66
C PRO A 136 32.75 8.28 26.64
N LYS A 137 31.44 8.07 26.77
CA LYS A 137 30.57 8.75 27.76
C LYS A 137 30.62 10.29 27.65
N SER A 138 30.85 10.80 26.45
CA SER A 138 30.95 12.24 26.15
C SER A 138 29.59 12.94 26.21
N LEU A 139 29.58 14.23 26.56
CA LEU A 139 28.37 15.05 26.48
C LEU A 139 27.95 15.23 25.02
N HIS A 140 26.65 15.16 24.73
CA HIS A 140 26.15 15.28 23.36
C HIS A 140 26.54 16.63 22.71
N ASP A 141 26.60 17.71 23.50
CA ASP A 141 27.05 19.02 22.99
C ASP A 141 28.53 19.02 22.60
N ASP A 142 29.38 18.27 23.32
CA ASP A 142 30.79 18.15 22.96
C ASP A 142 30.97 17.28 21.70
N ILE A 143 30.17 16.23 21.55
CA ILE A 143 30.15 15.44 20.31
C ILE A 143 29.77 16.33 19.12
N ARG A 144 28.75 17.20 19.28
CA ARG A 144 28.31 18.13 18.22
C ARG A 144 29.35 19.19 17.89
N ASN A 145 29.94 19.82 18.90
CA ASN A 145 30.75 21.03 18.73
C ASN A 145 32.25 20.75 18.57
N LEU A 146 32.78 19.72 19.24
CA LEU A 146 34.21 19.37 19.21
C LEU A 146 34.47 18.19 18.26
N GLY A 147 33.64 17.15 18.36
CA GLY A 147 33.80 15.91 17.59
C GLY A 147 35.12 15.18 17.90
N LYS A 148 35.81 14.63 16.90
CA LYS A 148 37.13 13.97 16.99
C LYS A 148 37.15 12.70 17.83
N GLY A 149 36.22 11.80 17.56
CA GLY A 149 36.14 10.51 18.23
C GLY A 149 35.42 10.55 19.58
N LEU A 150 34.72 11.66 19.89
CA LEU A 150 33.81 11.75 21.04
C LEU A 150 32.55 10.94 20.75
N TYR A 151 32.12 10.13 21.73
CA TYR A 151 30.90 9.34 21.62
C TYR A 151 30.23 9.04 22.95
N SER A 152 28.95 8.67 22.88
CA SER A 152 28.10 8.28 23.99
C SER A 152 27.06 7.26 23.54
N VAL A 153 26.86 6.21 24.34
CA VAL A 153 25.74 5.29 24.18
C VAL A 153 24.62 5.73 25.12
N TRP A 154 23.48 6.11 24.55
CA TRP A 154 22.35 6.62 25.29
C TRP A 154 21.06 5.90 24.85
N GLY A 155 20.45 5.16 25.78
CA GLY A 155 19.32 4.28 25.46
C GLY A 155 19.74 3.14 24.53
N HIS A 156 19.09 3.05 23.37
CA HIS A 156 19.40 2.07 22.31
C HIS A 156 20.10 2.73 21.13
N SER A 157 20.77 3.86 21.37
CA SER A 157 21.40 4.63 20.32
C SER A 157 22.83 5.00 20.70
N LEU A 158 23.69 5.06 19.68
CA LEU A 158 25.05 5.57 19.79
C LEU A 158 25.10 6.94 19.11
N TYR A 159 25.52 7.94 19.87
CA TYR A 159 25.87 9.28 19.40
C TYR A 159 27.39 9.33 19.29
N PHE A 160 27.94 9.69 18.13
CA PHE A 160 29.40 9.73 17.96
C PHE A 160 29.84 10.71 16.88
N SER A 161 31.14 11.01 16.91
CA SER A 161 31.87 11.67 15.85
C SER A 161 33.02 10.75 15.43
N THR A 162 33.39 10.75 14.15
CA THR A 162 34.56 10.02 13.66
C THR A 162 35.85 10.67 14.18
N SER A 163 36.96 9.94 14.15
CA SER A 163 38.23 10.43 14.73
C SER A 163 38.72 11.75 14.12
N ASP A 164 38.35 12.04 12.88
CA ASP A 164 38.74 13.23 12.11
C ASP A 164 37.56 14.11 11.68
N ASN A 165 36.36 13.87 12.23
CA ASN A 165 35.12 14.57 11.88
C ASN A 165 34.65 14.41 10.43
N SER A 166 35.21 13.47 9.68
CA SER A 166 34.65 13.05 8.39
C SER A 166 33.29 12.37 8.56
N ASP A 167 32.49 12.35 7.50
CA ASP A 167 31.19 11.68 7.52
C ASP A 167 31.39 10.15 7.56
N PRO A 168 30.88 9.43 8.58
CA PRO A 168 31.01 7.97 8.67
C PRO A 168 30.30 7.22 7.53
N SER A 169 29.51 7.92 6.74
CA SER A 169 28.74 7.40 5.60
C SER A 169 29.57 7.14 4.36
N ASP A 170 30.65 7.91 4.15
CA ASP A 170 31.46 7.87 2.93
C ASP A 170 32.98 7.89 3.17
N ASN A 171 33.42 7.92 4.43
CA ASN A 171 34.85 7.91 4.77
C ASN A 171 35.55 6.54 4.65
N GLY A 172 34.81 5.49 4.29
CA GLY A 172 35.35 4.15 4.03
C GLY A 172 35.77 3.35 5.26
N ARG A 173 35.51 3.84 6.48
CA ARG A 173 35.88 3.16 7.73
C ARG A 173 34.79 2.24 8.25
N SER A 174 35.19 1.28 9.07
CA SER A 174 34.30 0.34 9.75
C SER A 174 34.13 0.71 11.22
N TYR A 175 32.90 0.58 11.72
CA TYR A 175 32.57 0.91 13.10
C TYR A 175 31.98 -0.30 13.81
N GLU A 176 32.51 -0.62 14.99
CA GLU A 176 32.04 -1.74 15.81
C GLU A 176 31.75 -1.27 17.24
N LEU A 177 30.66 -1.76 17.83
CA LEU A 177 30.44 -1.67 19.27
C LEU A 177 30.90 -2.95 19.94
N LYS A 178 31.64 -2.81 21.02
CA LYS A 178 32.16 -3.93 21.81
C LYS A 178 31.73 -3.80 23.27
N VAL A 179 31.22 -4.91 23.81
CA VAL A 179 30.90 -5.11 25.23
C VAL A 179 31.60 -6.39 25.71
N PRO A 180 31.69 -6.66 27.03
CA PRO A 180 32.37 -7.86 27.53
C PRO A 180 31.83 -9.18 26.95
N ARG A 181 30.52 -9.22 26.63
CA ARG A 181 29.82 -10.41 26.15
C ARG A 181 29.77 -10.54 24.62
N GLY A 182 30.31 -9.59 23.86
CA GLY A 182 30.27 -9.66 22.41
C GLY A 182 30.64 -8.36 21.72
N ARG A 183 30.70 -8.41 20.39
CA ARG A 183 30.90 -7.26 19.53
C ARG A 183 29.90 -7.30 18.38
N ILE A 184 29.51 -6.13 17.88
CA ILE A 184 28.69 -5.99 16.69
C ILE A 184 29.31 -4.98 15.76
N LYS A 185 29.32 -5.30 14.47
CA LYS A 185 29.60 -4.32 13.44
C LYS A 185 28.34 -3.53 13.19
N LEU A 186 28.42 -2.22 13.32
CA LEU A 186 27.33 -1.33 12.94
C LEU A 186 27.33 -1.29 11.41
N GLN A 187 26.32 -1.90 10.75
CA GLN A 187 26.33 -2.01 9.28
C GLN A 187 26.43 -0.63 8.64
N GLY A 188 27.59 -0.28 8.09
CA GLY A 188 27.74 0.86 7.19
C GLY A 188 27.45 0.47 5.74
N LEU A 189 27.47 1.48 4.86
CA LEU A 189 27.51 1.26 3.41
C LEU A 189 28.78 0.49 3.04
N VAL A 190 28.65 -0.64 2.35
CA VAL A 190 29.80 -1.31 1.72
C VAL A 190 30.11 -0.59 0.41
N VAL A 191 30.95 0.44 0.50
CA VAL A 191 31.24 1.39 -0.59
C VAL A 191 31.81 0.71 -1.83
N ASP A 192 32.70 -0.26 -1.68
CA ASP A 192 33.39 -0.92 -2.80
C ASP A 192 32.50 -1.86 -3.63
N SER A 193 31.26 -2.10 -3.17
CA SER A 193 30.28 -2.89 -3.93
C SER A 193 29.57 -2.04 -4.99
N LEU A 194 28.97 -2.69 -5.99
CA LEU A 194 28.22 -2.01 -7.04
C LEU A 194 27.02 -1.22 -6.48
N SER A 195 26.33 -1.77 -5.48
CA SER A 195 25.25 -1.05 -4.79
C SER A 195 25.81 0.14 -4.01
N GLY A 196 26.96 0.00 -3.35
CA GLY A 196 27.66 1.08 -2.65
C GLY A 196 27.97 2.27 -3.55
N GLN A 197 28.66 2.01 -4.66
CA GLN A 197 29.02 3.02 -5.66
C GLN A 197 27.78 3.68 -6.28
N ASN A 198 26.75 2.89 -6.59
CA ASN A 198 25.50 3.40 -7.16
C ASN A 198 24.75 4.34 -6.20
N ILE A 199 24.71 4.00 -4.90
CA ILE A 199 24.07 4.83 -3.87
C ILE A 199 24.80 6.18 -3.72
N LEU A 200 26.13 6.17 -3.65
CA LEU A 200 26.92 7.40 -3.59
C LEU A 200 26.72 8.27 -4.83
N LYS A 201 26.69 7.65 -6.02
CA LYS A 201 26.44 8.38 -7.26
C LYS A 201 25.03 8.99 -7.30
N ALA A 202 24.01 8.22 -6.91
CA ALA A 202 22.64 8.72 -6.84
C ALA A 202 22.50 9.86 -5.82
N TRP A 203 23.24 9.82 -4.71
CA TRP A 203 23.27 10.90 -3.71
C TRP A 203 23.90 12.19 -4.26
N GLU A 204 25.02 12.07 -4.96
CA GLU A 204 25.67 13.20 -5.65
C GLU A 204 24.71 13.82 -6.68
N GLU A 205 24.14 13.00 -7.57
CA GLU A 205 23.22 13.45 -8.62
C GLU A 205 21.92 14.06 -8.05
N TYR A 206 21.41 13.53 -6.93
CA TYR A 206 20.30 14.13 -6.20
C TYR A 206 20.65 15.51 -5.65
N ARG A 207 21.82 15.67 -5.01
CA ARG A 207 22.26 16.96 -4.47
C ARG A 207 22.46 18.03 -5.54
N GLU A 208 22.90 17.61 -6.72
CA GLU A 208 23.10 18.47 -7.88
C GLU A 208 21.80 18.72 -8.68
N GLY A 209 20.70 18.03 -8.34
CA GLY A 209 19.42 18.17 -9.04
C GLY A 209 19.46 17.64 -10.47
N VAL A 210 20.30 16.64 -10.76
CA VAL A 210 20.50 16.09 -12.10
C VAL A 210 19.22 15.47 -12.63
N GLU A 211 18.84 15.81 -13.87
CA GLU A 211 17.62 15.28 -14.51
C GLU A 211 17.86 13.91 -15.17
N VAL A 212 19.01 13.73 -15.83
CA VAL A 212 19.41 12.50 -16.53
C VAL A 212 20.46 11.78 -15.69
N MET A 213 20.05 10.68 -15.08
CA MET A 213 20.85 9.95 -14.11
C MET A 213 21.84 9.02 -14.80
N SER A 214 23.10 9.04 -14.35
CA SER A 214 24.03 7.94 -14.64
C SER A 214 23.90 6.82 -13.60
N ALA A 215 23.48 7.15 -12.38
CA ALA A 215 23.14 6.14 -11.38
C ALA A 215 21.87 5.38 -11.78
N LYS A 216 21.87 4.08 -11.47
CA LYS A 216 20.70 3.21 -11.53
C LYS A 216 19.77 3.51 -10.35
N PRO A 217 18.49 3.11 -10.40
CA PRO A 217 17.61 3.17 -9.23
C PRO A 217 18.28 2.52 -8.03
N THR A 218 18.10 3.07 -6.84
CA THR A 218 18.57 2.46 -5.59
C THR A 218 17.46 1.71 -4.88
N MET A 219 16.19 1.91 -5.29
CA MET A 219 15.02 1.29 -4.69
C MET A 219 14.06 0.83 -5.77
N ILE A 220 13.71 -0.46 -5.77
CA ILE A 220 12.66 -1.01 -6.63
C ILE A 220 11.63 -1.72 -5.76
N SER A 221 10.35 -1.42 -5.97
CA SER A 221 9.24 -2.25 -5.51
C SER A 221 8.57 -2.90 -6.72
N LEU A 222 8.29 -4.20 -6.66
CA LEU A 222 7.72 -4.97 -7.77
C LEU A 222 6.48 -5.74 -7.30
N ILE A 223 5.33 -5.54 -7.95
CA ILE A 223 4.18 -6.44 -7.86
C ILE A 223 4.19 -7.32 -9.12
N SER A 224 4.69 -8.55 -8.99
CA SER A 224 5.05 -9.38 -10.16
C SER A 224 3.92 -10.23 -10.74
N THR A 225 2.88 -10.54 -9.98
CA THR A 225 1.72 -11.31 -10.46
C THR A 225 0.60 -11.18 -9.43
N ALA A 226 -0.64 -11.43 -9.85
CA ALA A 226 -1.78 -11.59 -8.94
C ALA A 226 -1.92 -13.04 -8.42
N ASP A 227 -1.05 -13.98 -8.80
CA ASP A 227 -1.14 -15.39 -8.39
C ASP A 227 -1.12 -15.53 -6.86
N CYS A 228 -2.13 -16.21 -6.31
CA CYS A 228 -2.27 -16.38 -4.86
C CYS A 228 -2.90 -17.75 -4.54
N ASN A 229 -2.55 -18.32 -3.39
CA ASN A 229 -3.01 -19.63 -2.93
C ASN A 229 -4.25 -19.58 -2.02
N ILE A 230 -4.73 -18.38 -1.67
CA ILE A 230 -5.94 -18.16 -0.87
C ILE A 230 -6.92 -17.24 -1.60
N ASP A 231 -8.19 -17.24 -1.21
CA ASP A 231 -9.33 -16.67 -1.93
C ASP A 231 -10.01 -15.52 -1.17
N CYS A 232 -9.21 -14.60 -0.61
CA CYS A 232 -9.72 -13.45 0.16
C CYS A 232 -10.82 -12.69 -0.62
N PRO A 233 -12.07 -12.64 -0.10
CA PRO A 233 -13.19 -12.06 -0.84
C PRO A 233 -13.00 -10.57 -1.19
N GLY A 234 -12.37 -9.81 -0.29
CA GLY A 234 -12.09 -8.38 -0.45
C GLY A 234 -10.74 -8.03 -1.09
N CYS A 235 -10.03 -8.98 -1.71
CA CYS A 235 -8.73 -8.71 -2.32
C CYS A 235 -8.86 -7.78 -3.53
N SER A 236 -8.13 -6.65 -3.53
CA SER A 236 -8.08 -5.70 -4.64
C SER A 236 -7.55 -6.31 -5.94
N GLN A 237 -6.81 -7.41 -5.88
CA GLN A 237 -6.24 -8.09 -7.05
C GLN A 237 -7.21 -9.08 -7.72
N ASN A 238 -8.46 -9.21 -7.25
CA ASN A 238 -9.41 -10.18 -7.80
C ASN A 238 -9.73 -9.93 -9.28
N MET A 239 -9.94 -8.67 -9.67
CA MET A 239 -10.26 -8.30 -11.06
C MET A 239 -9.11 -8.60 -12.02
N VAL A 240 -7.89 -8.16 -11.66
CA VAL A 240 -6.71 -8.32 -12.49
C VAL A 240 -6.27 -9.78 -12.61
N ARG A 241 -6.56 -10.61 -11.60
CA ARG A 241 -6.40 -12.07 -11.67
C ARG A 241 -7.38 -12.70 -12.66
N LEU A 242 -8.65 -12.28 -12.61
CA LEU A 242 -9.69 -12.81 -13.50
C LEU A 242 -9.36 -12.58 -14.97
N VAL A 243 -8.94 -11.36 -15.33
CA VAL A 243 -8.53 -11.00 -16.70
C VAL A 243 -7.08 -11.40 -17.03
N ARG A 244 -6.40 -12.11 -16.13
CA ARG A 244 -5.05 -12.67 -16.32
C ARG A 244 -4.01 -11.62 -16.69
N VAL A 245 -3.99 -10.49 -15.98
CA VAL A 245 -2.94 -9.46 -16.16
C VAL A 245 -1.56 -10.06 -15.85
N GLN A 246 -0.62 -9.83 -16.75
CA GLN A 246 0.75 -10.31 -16.67
C GLN A 246 1.72 -9.25 -17.21
N HIS A 247 2.92 -9.23 -16.62
CA HIS A 247 4.06 -8.55 -17.22
C HIS A 247 4.51 -9.24 -18.51
N ARG A 248 5.23 -8.51 -19.38
CA ARG A 248 6.04 -9.14 -20.42
C ARG A 248 7.13 -10.03 -19.80
N ALA A 249 7.62 -11.02 -20.55
CA ALA A 249 8.51 -12.05 -20.03
C ALA A 249 9.85 -11.49 -19.52
N GLU A 250 10.25 -10.34 -20.05
CA GLU A 250 11.51 -9.65 -19.80
C GLU A 250 11.47 -8.78 -18.54
N THR A 251 10.30 -8.37 -18.04
CA THR A 251 10.20 -7.41 -16.91
C THR A 251 10.87 -7.92 -15.65
N VAL A 252 10.55 -9.15 -15.20
CA VAL A 252 11.14 -9.70 -13.98
C VAL A 252 12.65 -9.96 -14.13
N PRO A 253 13.16 -10.56 -15.23
CA PRO A 253 14.60 -10.67 -15.47
C PRO A 253 15.33 -9.33 -15.48
N ASP A 254 14.74 -8.30 -16.11
CA ASP A 254 15.30 -6.95 -16.16
C ASP A 254 15.44 -6.38 -14.74
N ILE A 255 14.39 -6.45 -13.92
CA ILE A 255 14.45 -6.00 -12.52
C ILE A 255 15.47 -6.80 -11.70
N LEU A 256 15.53 -8.12 -11.88
CA LEU A 256 16.52 -8.96 -11.18
C LEU A 256 17.96 -8.59 -11.53
N ALA A 257 18.23 -8.23 -12.79
CA ALA A 257 19.54 -7.74 -13.21
C ALA A 257 19.93 -6.43 -12.51
N HIS A 258 18.95 -5.64 -12.06
CA HIS A 258 19.18 -4.41 -11.31
C HIS A 258 19.42 -4.62 -9.81
N VAL A 259 19.07 -5.78 -9.24
CA VAL A 259 19.16 -6.03 -7.78
C VAL A 259 20.55 -5.76 -7.22
N ARG A 260 21.62 -6.01 -7.98
CA ARG A 260 23.02 -5.73 -7.60
C ARG A 260 23.34 -4.25 -7.34
N TYR A 261 22.50 -3.32 -7.82
CA TYR A 261 22.67 -1.87 -7.62
C TYR A 261 21.78 -1.30 -6.52
N LEU A 262 20.83 -2.10 -6.01
CA LEU A 262 19.78 -1.61 -5.11
C LEU A 262 20.27 -1.53 -3.66
N TYR A 263 19.84 -0.51 -2.95
CA TYR A 263 19.75 -0.53 -1.50
C TYR A 263 18.50 -1.28 -1.05
N GLN A 264 17.35 -1.06 -1.70
CA GLN A 264 16.09 -1.68 -1.33
C GLN A 264 15.45 -2.42 -2.50
N PHE A 265 15.03 -3.65 -2.25
CA PHE A 265 14.18 -4.39 -3.17
C PHE A 265 12.98 -4.95 -2.42
N ILE A 266 11.78 -4.48 -2.76
CA ILE A 266 10.54 -5.01 -2.18
C ILE A 266 9.80 -5.80 -3.26
N TRP A 267 9.62 -7.09 -3.04
CA TRP A 267 8.95 -7.98 -3.99
C TRP A 267 7.61 -8.45 -3.43
N HIS A 268 6.54 -7.93 -4.03
CA HIS A 268 5.15 -8.25 -3.79
C HIS A 268 4.54 -9.11 -4.92
N GLY A 269 3.27 -9.46 -4.75
CA GLY A 269 2.42 -10.13 -5.72
C GLY A 269 1.09 -10.49 -5.06
N GLY A 270 0.43 -11.53 -5.55
CA GLY A 270 -0.60 -12.21 -4.77
C GLY A 270 0.02 -12.85 -3.52
N GLU A 271 0.63 -14.03 -3.67
CA GLU A 271 1.46 -14.65 -2.62
C GLU A 271 2.89 -14.85 -3.13
N PRO A 272 3.89 -14.10 -2.64
CA PRO A 272 5.27 -14.23 -3.12
C PRO A 272 5.84 -15.64 -3.05
N TYR A 273 5.54 -16.42 -2.00
CA TYR A 273 6.07 -17.78 -1.88
C TYR A 273 5.41 -18.80 -2.84
N LEU A 274 4.31 -18.43 -3.49
CA LEU A 274 3.74 -19.22 -4.59
C LEU A 274 4.56 -19.04 -5.89
N ILE A 275 5.23 -17.90 -6.05
CA ILE A 275 5.94 -17.51 -7.25
C ILE A 275 7.24 -18.30 -7.39
N LYS A 276 7.46 -18.92 -8.55
CA LYS A 276 8.64 -19.75 -8.80
C LYS A 276 9.94 -18.92 -8.74
N ARG A 277 9.98 -17.80 -9.48
CA ARG A 277 11.16 -16.93 -9.54
C ARG A 277 11.49 -16.22 -8.23
N PHE A 278 10.47 -15.88 -7.43
CA PHE A 278 10.68 -15.34 -6.08
C PHE A 278 11.44 -16.35 -5.21
N ARG A 279 10.96 -17.60 -5.16
CA ARG A 279 11.64 -18.66 -4.39
C ARG A 279 13.04 -18.93 -4.92
N GLN A 280 13.21 -18.96 -6.24
CA GLN A 280 14.53 -19.12 -6.86
C GLN A 280 15.49 -17.99 -6.46
N PHE A 281 15.03 -16.73 -6.50
CA PHE A 281 15.80 -15.58 -6.02
C PHE A 281 16.19 -15.74 -4.54
N VAL A 282 15.23 -16.10 -3.69
CA VAL A 282 15.50 -16.35 -2.26
C VAL A 282 16.45 -17.52 -2.07
N ASP A 283 16.42 -18.57 -2.89
CA ASP A 283 17.32 -19.72 -2.80
C ASP A 283 18.73 -19.39 -3.27
N GLU A 284 18.88 -18.61 -4.34
CA GLU A 284 20.14 -18.35 -5.04
C GLU A 284 20.89 -17.11 -4.53
N PHE A 285 20.21 -16.13 -3.93
CA PHE A 285 20.83 -14.88 -3.48
C PHE A 285 22.05 -15.10 -2.59
N ARG A 286 23.16 -14.42 -2.88
CA ARG A 286 24.36 -14.38 -2.03
C ARG A 286 24.57 -12.97 -1.52
N THR A 287 24.98 -12.85 -0.26
CA THR A 287 25.32 -11.55 0.35
C THR A 287 26.37 -10.79 -0.45
N ASP A 288 27.33 -11.49 -1.07
CA ASP A 288 28.37 -10.88 -1.90
C ASP A 288 27.81 -10.22 -3.17
N ASP A 289 26.69 -10.72 -3.71
CA ASP A 289 26.05 -10.17 -4.92
C ASP A 289 25.47 -8.79 -4.65
N ASN A 290 25.00 -8.56 -3.42
CA ASN A 290 24.62 -7.24 -2.94
C ASN A 290 24.67 -7.16 -1.39
N PRO A 291 25.79 -6.67 -0.81
CA PRO A 291 25.95 -6.60 0.64
C PRO A 291 25.15 -5.45 1.28
N ASN A 292 24.58 -4.55 0.48
CA ASN A 292 23.79 -3.41 0.95
C ASN A 292 22.28 -3.62 0.85
N LEU A 293 21.82 -4.81 0.43
CA LEU A 293 20.40 -5.03 0.16
C LEU A 293 19.55 -5.11 1.44
N ALA A 294 18.50 -4.30 1.49
CA ALA A 294 17.31 -4.50 2.29
C ALA A 294 16.24 -5.17 1.42
N PHE A 295 16.03 -6.46 1.63
CA PHE A 295 15.04 -7.23 0.90
C PHE A 295 13.72 -7.26 1.67
N GLY A 296 12.62 -6.94 1.00
CA GLY A 296 11.29 -6.92 1.60
C GLY A 296 10.26 -7.66 0.78
N PHE A 297 9.18 -8.08 1.44
CA PHE A 297 8.03 -8.72 0.81
C PHE A 297 6.83 -8.66 1.75
N THR A 298 5.63 -8.80 1.17
CA THR A 298 4.38 -8.97 1.92
C THR A 298 3.79 -10.34 1.60
N SER A 299 3.55 -11.17 2.61
CA SER A 299 3.02 -12.53 2.44
C SER A 299 1.75 -12.73 3.27
N ASN A 300 0.86 -13.61 2.81
CA ASN A 300 -0.29 -14.08 3.57
C ASN A 300 0.08 -15.07 4.70
N GLY A 301 1.36 -15.44 4.82
CA GLY A 301 1.87 -16.23 5.94
C GLY A 301 1.71 -17.74 5.79
N THR A 302 0.95 -18.24 4.82
CA THR A 302 0.64 -19.69 4.72
C THR A 302 1.85 -20.56 4.39
N MET A 303 2.85 -20.02 3.69
CA MET A 303 4.02 -20.76 3.19
C MET A 303 5.33 -20.43 3.92
N LEU A 304 5.30 -19.51 4.91
CA LEU A 304 6.45 -19.01 5.66
C LEU A 304 6.90 -19.96 6.79
N ASN A 305 7.14 -21.23 6.44
CA ASN A 305 7.61 -22.22 7.40
C ASN A 305 9.09 -21.99 7.82
N SER A 306 9.58 -22.77 8.78
CA SER A 306 10.93 -22.62 9.35
C SER A 306 12.05 -22.74 8.30
N LYS A 307 11.87 -23.59 7.29
CA LYS A 307 12.85 -23.75 6.21
C LYS A 307 12.95 -22.47 5.40
N GLU A 308 11.82 -21.88 5.03
CA GLU A 308 11.79 -20.62 4.27
C GLU A 308 12.33 -19.45 5.08
N LEU A 309 11.95 -19.32 6.36
CA LEU A 309 12.49 -18.31 7.26
C LEU A 309 14.02 -18.42 7.42
N ASN A 310 14.56 -19.65 7.53
CA ASN A 310 16.00 -19.84 7.67
C ASN A 310 16.78 -19.39 6.42
N LYS A 311 16.22 -19.52 5.22
CA LYS A 311 16.86 -19.03 3.98
C LYS A 311 17.05 -17.53 4.00
N LEU A 312 16.18 -16.79 4.69
CA LEU A 312 16.28 -15.34 4.75
C LEU A 312 17.52 -14.87 5.51
N ARG A 313 18.18 -15.72 6.33
CA ARG A 313 19.34 -15.35 7.17
C ARG A 313 20.55 -14.81 6.41
N LYS A 314 20.66 -15.11 5.11
CA LYS A 314 21.74 -14.63 4.24
C LYS A 314 21.57 -13.20 3.72
N PHE A 315 20.35 -12.64 3.77
CA PHE A 315 20.14 -11.25 3.37
C PHE A 315 20.75 -10.29 4.41
N PRO A 316 21.45 -9.22 4.01
CA PRO A 316 21.98 -8.23 4.95
C PRO A 316 20.88 -7.66 5.84
N ARG A 317 19.75 -7.27 5.22
CA ARG A 317 18.55 -6.80 5.92
C ARG A 317 17.28 -7.39 5.34
N ILE A 318 16.30 -7.62 6.21
CA ILE A 318 14.94 -8.03 5.87
C ILE A 318 13.94 -6.99 6.40
N ASN A 319 13.01 -6.58 5.55
CA ASN A 319 11.83 -5.83 5.96
C ASN A 319 10.58 -6.49 5.37
N ALA A 320 9.94 -7.37 6.12
CA ALA A 320 8.80 -8.15 5.67
C ALA A 320 7.54 -7.87 6.50
N SER A 321 6.39 -7.97 5.84
CA SER A 321 5.08 -7.87 6.47
C SER A 321 4.28 -9.15 6.25
N ILE A 322 3.71 -9.69 7.31
CA ILE A 322 2.81 -10.85 7.25
C ILE A 322 1.39 -10.35 7.44
N SER A 323 0.50 -10.72 6.52
CA SER A 323 -0.85 -10.20 6.51
C SER A 323 -1.78 -11.02 7.42
N VAL A 324 -2.23 -10.42 8.51
CA VAL A 324 -3.16 -11.02 9.48
C VAL A 324 -4.23 -10.00 9.82
N ASP A 325 -5.48 -10.28 9.44
CA ASP A 325 -6.57 -9.31 9.60
C ASP A 325 -7.40 -9.51 10.88
N SER A 326 -7.12 -10.56 11.63
CA SER A 326 -7.63 -10.75 12.99
C SER A 326 -6.82 -11.83 13.68
N PHE A 327 -6.61 -11.68 14.98
CA PHE A 327 -6.11 -12.74 15.86
C PHE A 327 -7.25 -13.60 16.42
N ASN A 328 -8.51 -13.32 16.07
CA ASN A 328 -9.62 -14.24 16.23
C ASN A 328 -9.68 -15.22 15.03
N LYS A 329 -9.69 -16.52 15.31
CA LYS A 329 -9.67 -17.59 14.30
C LYS A 329 -10.82 -17.48 13.29
N GLU A 330 -12.05 -17.33 13.77
CA GLU A 330 -13.24 -17.30 12.91
C GLU A 330 -13.21 -16.08 12.00
N MET A 331 -12.89 -14.89 12.56
CA MET A 331 -12.79 -13.67 11.79
C MET A 331 -11.64 -13.72 10.77
N PHE A 332 -10.49 -14.26 11.18
CA PHE A 332 -9.34 -14.44 10.30
C PHE A 332 -9.71 -15.32 9.10
N GLU A 333 -10.27 -16.51 9.32
CA GLU A 333 -10.60 -17.44 8.24
C GLU A 333 -11.76 -16.94 7.36
N LYS A 334 -12.63 -16.09 7.90
CA LYS A 334 -13.66 -15.36 7.14
C LYS A 334 -13.05 -14.35 6.17
N ILE A 335 -12.12 -13.50 6.64
CA ILE A 335 -11.50 -12.45 5.81
C ILE A 335 -10.45 -13.07 4.87
N ARG A 336 -9.60 -13.96 5.38
CA ARG A 336 -8.51 -14.66 4.70
C ARG A 336 -8.93 -16.06 4.23
N LYS A 337 -10.08 -16.13 3.55
CA LYS A 337 -10.68 -17.39 3.09
C LYS A 337 -9.66 -18.29 2.37
N GLY A 338 -9.51 -19.51 2.85
CA GLY A 338 -8.57 -20.50 2.32
C GLY A 338 -7.23 -20.56 3.06
N ALA A 339 -6.96 -19.66 4.00
CA ALA A 339 -5.86 -19.78 4.96
C ALA A 339 -6.31 -20.57 6.21
N ASP A 340 -5.38 -21.32 6.80
CA ASP A 340 -5.56 -21.98 8.10
C ASP A 340 -4.95 -21.10 9.21
N TYR A 341 -5.76 -20.70 10.18
CA TYR A 341 -5.33 -19.75 11.22
C TYR A 341 -4.13 -20.26 12.02
N ASP A 342 -4.17 -21.51 12.48
CA ASP A 342 -3.17 -22.08 13.38
C ASP A 342 -1.80 -22.18 12.68
N THR A 343 -1.80 -22.57 11.40
CA THR A 343 -0.60 -22.60 10.56
C THR A 343 -0.02 -21.20 10.39
N VAL A 344 -0.85 -20.21 10.05
CA VAL A 344 -0.39 -18.82 9.83
C VAL A 344 0.14 -18.23 11.12
N LEU A 345 -0.57 -18.39 12.25
CA LEU A 345 -0.15 -17.89 13.55
C LEU A 345 1.20 -18.50 13.96
N SER A 346 1.38 -19.82 13.78
CA SER A 346 2.65 -20.49 14.03
C SER A 346 3.80 -19.93 13.17
N ASN A 347 3.55 -19.60 11.90
CA ASN A 347 4.53 -18.97 11.02
C ASN A 347 4.86 -17.54 11.48
N VAL A 348 3.85 -16.76 11.86
CA VAL A 348 4.00 -15.38 12.38
C VAL A 348 4.87 -15.36 13.62
N LEU A 349 4.54 -16.17 14.63
CA LEU A 349 5.29 -16.21 15.89
C LEU A 349 6.75 -16.63 15.68
N ARG A 350 7.00 -17.57 14.74
CA ARG A 350 8.38 -17.94 14.36
C ARG A 350 9.14 -16.80 13.67
N ALA A 351 8.47 -16.05 12.79
CA ALA A 351 9.10 -14.91 12.14
C ALA A 351 9.42 -13.79 13.15
N VAL A 352 8.46 -13.47 14.03
CA VAL A 352 8.62 -12.48 15.11
C VAL A 352 9.72 -12.87 16.09
N ALA A 353 9.90 -14.17 16.37
CA ALA A 353 11.02 -14.65 17.20
C ALA A 353 12.41 -14.40 16.59
N THR A 354 12.49 -14.10 15.28
CA THR A 354 13.75 -13.72 14.59
C THR A 354 13.90 -12.22 14.39
N TYR A 355 13.01 -11.41 14.97
CA TYR A 355 13.06 -9.95 14.90
C TYR A 355 14.33 -9.41 15.54
N ASP A 356 15.00 -8.51 14.83
CA ASP A 356 16.22 -7.82 15.26
C ASP A 356 16.39 -6.53 14.46
N ALA A 357 15.61 -5.50 14.79
CA ALA A 357 15.71 -4.21 14.09
C ALA A 357 17.08 -3.54 14.33
N PRO A 358 17.62 -2.83 13.33
CA PRO A 358 17.02 -2.55 12.02
C PRO A 358 17.21 -3.67 10.97
N ASP A 359 17.98 -4.71 11.29
CA ASP A 359 18.40 -5.72 10.31
C ASP A 359 17.30 -6.72 9.93
N ARG A 360 16.42 -7.04 10.86
CA ARG A 360 15.42 -8.10 10.71
C ARG A 360 14.09 -7.59 11.22
N VAL A 361 13.31 -6.98 10.33
CA VAL A 361 11.98 -6.49 10.65
C VAL A 361 10.93 -7.44 10.07
N PHE A 362 10.17 -8.06 10.97
CA PHE A 362 8.91 -8.72 10.66
C PHE A 362 7.78 -7.97 11.37
N SER A 363 6.86 -7.42 10.57
CA SER A 363 5.64 -6.78 11.06
C SER A 363 4.41 -7.58 10.66
N VAL A 364 3.31 -7.33 11.34
CA VAL A 364 1.99 -7.80 10.91
C VAL A 364 1.23 -6.64 10.29
N GLY A 365 0.76 -6.82 9.06
CA GLY A 365 -0.15 -5.89 8.39
C GLY A 365 -1.59 -6.37 8.56
N MET A 366 -2.42 -5.52 9.15
CA MET A 366 -3.85 -5.77 9.36
C MET A 366 -4.65 -4.73 8.59
N ILE A 367 -5.53 -5.17 7.68
CA ILE A 367 -6.55 -4.25 7.19
C ILE A 367 -7.60 -4.05 8.28
N VAL A 368 -8.04 -2.81 8.48
CA VAL A 368 -9.15 -2.48 9.37
C VAL A 368 -10.36 -2.20 8.51
N CYS A 369 -11.37 -3.04 8.64
CA CYS A 369 -12.63 -3.00 7.88
C CYS A 369 -13.83 -3.07 8.81
N LYS A 370 -15.04 -2.90 8.26
CA LYS A 370 -16.27 -2.99 9.06
C LYS A 370 -16.38 -4.31 9.83
N SER A 371 -15.95 -5.42 9.21
CA SER A 371 -16.03 -6.75 9.81
C SER A 371 -15.18 -6.94 11.07
N ASN A 372 -14.00 -6.32 11.17
CA ASN A 372 -13.07 -6.52 12.30
C ASN A 372 -12.86 -5.28 13.18
N PHE A 373 -13.48 -4.14 12.87
CA PHE A 373 -13.25 -2.87 13.58
C PHE A 373 -13.46 -2.98 15.10
N ARG A 374 -14.47 -3.75 15.51
CA ARG A 374 -14.80 -3.93 16.93
C ARG A 374 -13.78 -4.79 17.69
N GLU A 375 -12.95 -5.56 16.99
CA GLU A 375 -11.90 -6.39 17.56
C GLU A 375 -10.57 -5.64 17.73
N LEU A 376 -10.52 -4.33 17.42
CA LEU A 376 -9.30 -3.52 17.57
C LEU A 376 -8.66 -3.67 18.96
N PRO A 377 -9.40 -3.61 20.09
CA PRO A 377 -8.82 -3.81 21.42
C PRO A 377 -8.15 -5.17 21.59
N GLU A 378 -8.86 -6.25 21.24
CA GLU A 378 -8.37 -7.62 21.40
C GLU A 378 -7.16 -7.90 20.50
N ASN A 379 -7.19 -7.40 19.27
CA ASN A 379 -6.09 -7.52 18.32
C ASN A 379 -4.82 -6.79 18.80
N LEU A 380 -4.97 -5.60 19.37
CA LEU A 380 -3.86 -4.84 19.94
C LEU A 380 -3.30 -5.52 21.18
N THR A 381 -4.16 -5.99 22.09
CA THR A 381 -3.74 -6.76 23.27
C THR A 381 -2.90 -7.96 22.87
N PHE A 382 -3.40 -8.78 21.93
CA PHE A 382 -2.66 -9.94 21.43
C PHE A 382 -1.30 -9.54 20.85
N ALA A 383 -1.27 -8.51 20.00
CA ALA A 383 -0.01 -8.03 19.42
C ALA A 383 0.99 -7.56 20.49
N ILE A 384 0.51 -6.89 21.55
CA ILE A 384 1.35 -6.43 22.66
C ILE A 384 1.89 -7.59 23.49
N GLU A 385 1.07 -8.60 23.77
CA GLU A 385 1.48 -9.79 24.55
C GLU A 385 2.54 -10.63 23.83
N HIS A 386 2.55 -10.59 22.49
CA HIS A 386 3.46 -11.36 21.64
C HIS A 386 4.56 -10.52 20.99
N ASP A 387 4.78 -9.28 21.43
CA ASP A 387 5.75 -8.33 20.87
C ASP A 387 5.61 -8.09 19.35
N ILE A 388 4.42 -8.25 18.79
CA ILE A 388 4.16 -8.08 17.37
C ILE A 388 4.04 -6.58 17.04
N GLY A 389 4.82 -6.11 16.06
CA GLY A 389 4.60 -4.79 15.46
C GLY A 389 3.39 -4.84 14.53
N LEU A 390 2.24 -4.32 14.99
CA LEU A 390 0.97 -4.37 14.27
C LEU A 390 0.67 -3.07 13.51
N ASN A 391 0.77 -3.12 12.18
CA ASN A 391 0.38 -2.04 11.26
C ASN A 391 -1.12 -2.11 10.94
N LEU A 392 -1.87 -1.06 11.30
CA LEU A 392 -3.29 -0.93 11.01
C LEU A 392 -3.51 -0.14 9.72
N SER A 393 -4.13 -0.75 8.72
CA SER A 393 -4.40 -0.13 7.40
C SER A 393 -5.91 0.00 7.15
N PRO A 394 -6.50 1.20 7.21
CA PRO A 394 -7.94 1.36 7.03
C PRO A 394 -8.39 1.04 5.60
N VAL A 395 -9.48 0.30 5.46
CA VAL A 395 -10.12 0.07 4.16
C VAL A 395 -10.96 1.29 3.80
N VAL A 396 -10.51 2.08 2.82
CA VAL A 396 -11.24 3.29 2.36
C VAL A 396 -11.45 3.34 0.84
N ILE A 397 -10.96 2.33 0.12
CA ILE A 397 -10.99 2.27 -1.36
C ILE A 397 -11.84 1.08 -1.83
N TYR A 398 -11.64 -0.12 -1.29
CA TYR A 398 -12.32 -1.33 -1.75
C TYR A 398 -12.14 -2.48 -0.74
N PRO A 399 -13.12 -3.37 -0.54
CA PRO A 399 -14.46 -3.40 -1.17
C PRO A 399 -15.47 -2.50 -0.45
N VAL A 400 -16.52 -2.06 -1.15
CA VAL A 400 -17.48 -1.05 -0.64
C VAL A 400 -18.16 -1.47 0.67
N THR A 401 -18.44 -2.76 0.82
CA THR A 401 -19.08 -3.34 2.00
C THR A 401 -18.19 -3.28 3.24
N GLU A 402 -16.88 -3.28 3.05
CA GLU A 402 -15.87 -3.29 4.12
C GLU A 402 -15.22 -1.92 4.35
N GLN A 403 -15.47 -0.96 3.44
CA GLN A 403 -14.99 0.42 3.56
C GLN A 403 -15.46 1.10 4.84
N LEU A 404 -14.58 1.89 5.45
CA LEU A 404 -14.83 2.66 6.68
C LEU A 404 -15.42 4.06 6.41
N ASN A 405 -15.60 4.43 5.14
CA ASN A 405 -16.08 5.74 4.69
C ASN A 405 -17.36 5.67 3.83
N VAL A 406 -17.84 4.46 3.49
CA VAL A 406 -19.06 4.26 2.71
C VAL A 406 -19.97 3.27 3.42
N PHE A 407 -21.24 3.62 3.60
CA PHE A 407 -22.17 2.86 4.44
C PHE A 407 -23.53 2.69 3.76
N GLU A 408 -24.14 1.53 4.01
CA GLU A 408 -25.56 1.30 3.75
C GLU A 408 -26.41 1.92 4.86
N ASN A 409 -25.96 1.73 6.12
CA ASN A 409 -26.53 2.38 7.29
C ASN A 409 -25.40 2.73 8.26
N CYS A 410 -24.93 3.98 8.21
CA CYS A 410 -23.79 4.45 9.00
C CYS A 410 -24.01 4.21 10.50
N ARG A 411 -25.19 4.54 11.04
CA ARG A 411 -25.49 4.38 12.47
C ARG A 411 -25.41 2.93 12.94
N LEU A 412 -26.01 2.00 12.20
CA LEU A 412 -25.99 0.58 12.57
C LEU A 412 -24.60 -0.03 12.36
N GLN A 413 -23.94 0.28 11.25
CA GLN A 413 -22.66 -0.33 10.89
C GLN A 413 -21.48 0.21 11.70
N THR A 414 -21.59 1.41 12.30
CA THR A 414 -20.58 1.98 13.21
C THR A 414 -20.88 1.72 14.68
N GLN A 415 -21.92 0.94 15.00
CA GLN A 415 -22.28 0.65 16.39
C GLN A 415 -21.13 -0.08 17.12
N GLY A 416 -20.66 0.50 18.23
CA GLY A 416 -19.56 -0.04 19.02
C GLY A 416 -18.17 0.43 18.58
N TRP A 417 -18.05 1.21 17.50
CA TRP A 417 -16.74 1.62 16.98
C TRP A 417 -16.05 2.65 17.89
N GLN A 418 -16.81 3.59 18.45
CA GLN A 418 -16.26 4.59 19.36
C GLN A 418 -15.73 3.93 20.64
N GLU A 419 -16.50 3.00 21.21
CA GLU A 419 -16.10 2.23 22.39
C GLU A 419 -14.85 1.39 22.11
N ALA A 420 -14.76 0.77 20.94
CA ALA A 420 -13.59 0.01 20.51
C ALA A 420 -12.35 0.92 20.37
N LEU A 421 -12.48 2.11 19.75
CA LEU A 421 -11.38 3.07 19.65
C LEU A 421 -10.93 3.60 21.01
N ASP A 422 -11.87 3.92 21.89
CA ASP A 422 -11.55 4.40 23.24
C ASP A 422 -10.81 3.32 24.05
N HIS A 423 -11.21 2.06 23.92
CA HIS A 423 -10.53 0.94 24.57
C HIS A 423 -9.15 0.68 23.98
N ALA A 424 -9.03 0.63 22.64
CA ALA A 424 -7.77 0.49 21.93
C ALA A 424 -6.76 1.59 22.32
N ARG A 425 -7.22 2.84 22.44
CA ARG A 425 -6.38 3.97 22.90
C ARG A 425 -5.86 3.76 24.32
N ARG A 426 -6.68 3.27 25.26
CA ARG A 426 -6.23 2.96 26.63
C ARG A 426 -5.16 1.86 26.65
N ILE A 427 -5.38 0.78 25.89
CA ILE A 427 -4.40 -0.32 25.76
C ILE A 427 -3.07 0.20 25.23
N MET A 428 -3.11 1.03 24.17
CA MET A 428 -1.89 1.62 23.60
C MET A 428 -1.18 2.57 24.56
N GLN A 429 -1.91 3.44 25.26
CA GLN A 429 -1.34 4.36 26.25
C GLN A 429 -0.64 3.60 27.39
N GLN A 430 -1.26 2.52 27.87
CA GLN A 430 -0.65 1.65 28.87
C GLN A 430 0.64 1.01 28.32
N ALA A 431 0.59 0.43 27.11
CA ALA A 431 1.74 -0.22 26.50
C ALA A 431 2.91 0.75 26.20
N VAL A 432 2.63 2.00 25.83
CA VAL A 432 3.64 3.07 25.73
C VAL A 432 4.29 3.33 27.08
N THR A 433 3.48 3.46 28.14
CA THR A 433 3.95 3.73 29.51
C THR A 433 4.82 2.59 30.03
N GLU A 434 4.43 1.35 29.76
CA GLU A 434 5.18 0.13 30.07
C GLU A 434 6.37 -0.11 29.14
N LYS A 435 6.59 0.75 28.13
CA LYS A 435 7.70 0.67 27.18
C LYS A 435 7.73 -0.67 26.43
N ARG A 436 6.56 -1.24 26.11
CA ARG A 436 6.44 -2.53 25.41
C ARG A 436 7.14 -2.49 24.04
N PRO A 437 7.95 -3.50 23.67
CA PRO A 437 8.67 -3.52 22.39
C PRO A 437 7.76 -3.33 21.18
N SER A 438 6.61 -4.02 21.13
CA SER A 438 5.61 -3.93 20.04
C SER A 438 5.26 -2.51 19.64
N VAL A 439 5.17 -1.59 20.60
CA VAL A 439 4.75 -0.20 20.40
C VAL A 439 5.88 0.68 19.87
N ARG A 440 7.14 0.29 20.06
CA ARG A 440 8.29 0.97 19.42
C ARG A 440 8.46 0.54 17.97
N ARG A 441 7.98 -0.66 17.62
CA ARG A 441 8.14 -1.26 16.28
C ARG A 441 7.19 -0.64 15.25
N VAL A 442 6.04 -0.10 15.68
CA VAL A 442 5.01 0.51 14.82
C VAL A 442 4.30 1.65 15.55
N ASP A 443 3.97 2.75 14.86
CA ASP A 443 3.14 3.84 15.41
C ASP A 443 1.64 3.52 15.33
N ALA A 444 1.19 2.59 16.16
CA ALA A 444 -0.23 2.28 16.27
C ALA A 444 -1.07 3.45 16.84
N THR A 445 -0.44 4.42 17.54
CA THR A 445 -1.16 5.58 18.09
C THR A 445 -1.60 6.52 16.98
N GLY A 446 -0.70 6.86 16.05
CA GLY A 446 -1.04 7.64 14.86
C GLY A 446 -2.10 6.96 14.01
N MET A 447 -2.05 5.63 13.87
CA MET A 447 -3.05 4.88 13.12
C MET A 447 -4.43 4.87 13.78
N LEU A 448 -4.51 4.77 15.11
CA LEU A 448 -5.77 4.91 15.84
C LEU A 448 -6.36 6.33 15.71
N ALA A 449 -5.53 7.36 15.65
CA ALA A 449 -5.97 8.72 15.40
C ALA A 449 -6.56 8.88 14.00
N GLU A 450 -5.96 8.26 12.97
CA GLU A 450 -6.54 8.26 11.62
C GLU A 450 -7.88 7.50 11.57
N LEU A 451 -8.00 6.36 12.24
CA LEU A 451 -9.26 5.63 12.34
C LEU A 451 -10.36 6.46 13.02
N GLN A 452 -10.03 7.21 14.08
CA GLN A 452 -10.96 8.17 14.69
C GLN A 452 -11.37 9.25 13.68
N SER A 453 -10.41 9.83 12.96
CA SER A 453 -10.70 10.86 11.96
C SER A 453 -11.61 10.34 10.84
N ILE A 454 -11.42 9.10 10.40
CA ILE A 454 -12.30 8.44 9.43
C ILE A 454 -13.72 8.31 10.00
N LEU A 455 -13.87 7.86 11.25
CA LEU A 455 -15.17 7.73 11.90
C LEU A 455 -15.87 9.09 12.03
N ASP A 456 -15.16 10.12 12.49
CA ASP A 456 -15.72 11.46 12.65
C ASP A 456 -16.20 12.02 11.31
N ARG A 457 -15.38 11.90 10.26
CA ARG A 457 -15.74 12.31 8.89
C ARG A 457 -16.92 11.51 8.36
N ALA A 458 -17.01 10.22 8.65
CA ALA A 458 -18.13 9.39 8.26
C ALA A 458 -19.44 9.80 8.97
N GLN A 459 -19.40 10.00 10.28
CA GLN A 459 -20.55 10.46 11.06
C GLN A 459 -21.02 11.84 10.59
N GLN A 460 -20.08 12.76 10.33
CA GLN A 460 -20.40 14.05 9.76
C GLN A 460 -20.96 13.93 8.34
N ARG A 461 -20.43 13.05 7.49
CA ARG A 461 -20.93 12.87 6.12
C ARG A 461 -22.35 12.30 6.08
N TYR A 462 -22.66 11.37 6.98
CA TYR A 462 -23.96 10.67 7.02
C TYR A 462 -24.93 11.22 8.08
N HIS A 463 -24.62 12.35 8.73
CA HIS A 463 -25.50 12.99 9.72
C HIS A 463 -26.90 13.30 9.17
N ARG A 464 -26.97 13.54 7.86
CA ARG A 464 -28.20 13.78 7.10
C ARG A 464 -28.13 13.00 5.80
N CYS A 465 -29.14 12.17 5.57
CA CYS A 465 -29.26 11.32 4.38
C CYS A 465 -30.62 11.48 3.71
N THR A 466 -30.65 11.30 2.40
CA THR A 466 -31.88 11.12 1.62
C THR A 466 -32.01 9.66 1.24
N ALA A 467 -33.17 9.06 1.53
CA ALA A 467 -33.50 7.71 1.10
C ALA A 467 -33.95 7.70 -0.37
N LEU A 468 -33.32 6.88 -1.19
CA LEU A 468 -33.78 6.56 -2.54
C LEU A 468 -34.42 5.18 -2.56
N GLU A 469 -35.70 5.14 -2.94
CA GLU A 469 -36.48 3.92 -2.95
C GLU A 469 -36.26 3.12 -4.24
N PHE A 470 -36.04 1.82 -4.10
CA PHE A 470 -35.98 0.84 -5.17
C PHE A 470 -37.03 -0.23 -4.93
N ILE A 471 -37.94 -0.40 -5.89
CA ILE A 471 -38.95 -1.46 -5.89
C ILE A 471 -38.42 -2.59 -6.77
N VAL A 472 -37.93 -3.66 -6.13
CA VAL A 472 -37.24 -4.77 -6.79
C VAL A 472 -38.19 -5.94 -7.02
N ALA A 473 -38.34 -6.36 -8.27
CA ALA A 473 -39.05 -7.57 -8.67
C ALA A 473 -38.06 -8.61 -9.20
N ASP A 474 -38.15 -9.87 -8.77
CA ASP A 474 -37.26 -10.95 -9.22
C ASP A 474 -38.03 -12.10 -9.89
N PRO A 475 -38.54 -11.91 -11.13
CA PRO A 475 -39.39 -12.89 -11.79
C PRO A 475 -38.67 -14.21 -12.15
N ASN A 476 -37.34 -14.25 -12.07
CA ASN A 476 -36.52 -15.40 -12.48
C ASN A 476 -35.82 -16.11 -11.30
N HIS A 477 -36.05 -15.67 -10.06
CA HIS A 477 -35.30 -16.12 -8.89
C HIS A 477 -33.78 -16.01 -9.12
N SER A 478 -33.37 -14.87 -9.64
CA SER A 478 -31.99 -14.54 -9.98
C SER A 478 -31.19 -14.12 -8.75
N LEU A 479 -31.80 -13.40 -7.80
CA LEU A 479 -31.12 -12.87 -6.63
C LEU A 479 -30.54 -13.98 -5.76
N SER A 480 -31.26 -15.11 -5.61
CA SER A 480 -30.79 -16.27 -4.84
C SER A 480 -29.60 -17.01 -5.46
N ARG A 481 -29.26 -16.70 -6.72
CA ARG A 481 -28.11 -17.25 -7.44
C ARG A 481 -26.92 -16.30 -7.43
N MET A 482 -27.12 -15.06 -6.98
CA MET A 482 -26.07 -14.07 -6.82
C MET A 482 -25.38 -14.27 -5.46
N ILE A 483 -24.08 -13.99 -5.37
CA ILE A 483 -23.30 -14.22 -4.14
C ILE A 483 -23.70 -13.22 -3.05
N ARG A 484 -23.75 -11.93 -3.42
CA ARG A 484 -24.06 -10.83 -2.51
C ARG A 484 -24.66 -9.67 -3.31
N PRO A 485 -25.87 -9.84 -3.88
CA PRO A 485 -26.44 -8.88 -4.80
C PRO A 485 -26.68 -7.53 -4.12
N GLY A 486 -26.49 -6.44 -4.85
CA GLY A 486 -26.67 -5.11 -4.30
C GLY A 486 -26.79 -4.02 -5.34
N ILE A 487 -27.28 -2.87 -4.89
CA ILE A 487 -27.37 -1.64 -5.69
C ILE A 487 -26.27 -0.72 -5.19
N VAL A 488 -25.47 -0.20 -6.11
CA VAL A 488 -24.39 0.74 -5.84
C VAL A 488 -24.66 2.02 -6.61
N LEU A 489 -24.57 3.15 -5.92
CA LEU A 489 -24.66 4.45 -6.56
C LEU A 489 -23.27 4.95 -6.93
N TYR A 490 -23.17 5.62 -8.06
CA TYR A 490 -21.93 6.22 -8.55
C TYR A 490 -22.16 7.67 -8.92
N HIS A 491 -21.19 8.52 -8.58
CA HIS A 491 -21.17 9.89 -9.08
C HIS A 491 -20.65 9.93 -10.53
N ALA A 492 -21.40 10.55 -11.43
CA ALA A 492 -21.19 10.53 -12.87
C ALA A 492 -19.82 11.09 -13.31
N GLN A 493 -19.31 12.11 -12.61
CA GLN A 493 -18.06 12.79 -13.00
C GLN A 493 -16.83 12.26 -12.26
N THR A 494 -16.98 11.89 -10.99
CA THR A 494 -15.84 11.49 -10.14
C THR A 494 -15.73 9.98 -9.99
N ASN A 495 -16.75 9.23 -10.40
CA ASN A 495 -16.89 7.79 -10.18
C ASN A 495 -16.83 7.37 -8.70
N GLU A 496 -16.99 8.32 -7.77
CA GLU A 496 -17.10 8.08 -6.34
C GLU A 496 -18.35 7.24 -6.05
N VAL A 497 -18.27 6.35 -5.05
CA VAL A 497 -19.39 5.55 -4.57
C VAL A 497 -19.95 6.16 -3.29
N PRO A 498 -21.01 6.99 -3.35
CA PRO A 498 -21.54 7.64 -2.15
C PRO A 498 -22.39 6.74 -1.26
N ALA A 499 -23.00 5.68 -1.81
CA ALA A 499 -23.89 4.80 -1.08
C ALA A 499 -24.08 3.46 -1.81
N TYR A 500 -24.49 2.44 -1.06
CA TYR A 500 -24.91 1.14 -1.58
C TYR A 500 -26.04 0.56 -0.72
N CYS A 501 -26.70 -0.49 -1.22
CA CYS A 501 -27.64 -1.30 -0.47
C CYS A 501 -27.52 -2.77 -0.89
N GLU A 502 -27.59 -3.69 0.08
CA GLU A 502 -27.57 -5.13 -0.15
C GLU A 502 -29.00 -5.67 -0.33
N LEU A 503 -29.23 -6.45 -1.38
CA LEU A 503 -30.54 -7.02 -1.70
C LEU A 503 -30.77 -8.37 -0.99
N ALA A 504 -30.47 -8.43 0.31
CA ALA A 504 -30.45 -9.66 1.09
C ALA A 504 -31.83 -10.34 1.23
N SER A 505 -32.93 -9.58 1.14
CA SER A 505 -34.30 -10.07 1.34
C SER A 505 -34.97 -10.58 0.06
N GLY A 506 -34.30 -10.54 -1.09
CA GLY A 506 -34.88 -10.90 -2.39
C GLY A 506 -35.71 -9.77 -3.00
N ALA A 507 -36.83 -10.10 -3.67
CA ALA A 507 -37.74 -9.08 -4.19
C ALA A 507 -38.39 -8.27 -3.05
N GLY A 508 -38.59 -6.97 -3.23
CA GLY A 508 -39.14 -6.10 -2.20
C GLY A 508 -38.80 -4.61 -2.40
N SER A 509 -39.10 -3.80 -1.39
CA SER A 509 -38.72 -2.39 -1.35
C SER A 509 -37.42 -2.20 -0.58
N TYR A 510 -36.50 -1.43 -1.14
CA TYR A 510 -35.19 -1.11 -0.58
C TYR A 510 -34.97 0.39 -0.56
N ALA A 511 -34.29 0.89 0.45
CA ALA A 511 -33.96 2.31 0.58
C ALA A 511 -32.44 2.49 0.65
N VAL A 512 -31.86 3.11 -0.37
CA VAL A 512 -30.44 3.48 -0.39
C VAL A 512 -30.27 4.82 0.30
N GLN A 513 -29.46 4.88 1.36
CA GLN A 513 -29.22 6.10 2.13
C GLN A 513 -28.10 6.92 1.50
N VAL A 514 -28.46 8.01 0.82
CA VAL A 514 -27.49 8.90 0.16
C VAL A 514 -27.11 10.04 1.09
N PRO A 515 -25.81 10.26 1.38
CA PRO A 515 -25.38 11.36 2.22
C PRO A 515 -25.69 12.73 1.61
N TYR A 516 -25.77 13.76 2.44
CA TYR A 516 -25.99 15.14 1.98
C TYR A 516 -24.92 15.62 0.98
N GLY A 517 -25.32 16.45 0.02
CA GLY A 517 -24.41 17.07 -0.94
C GLY A 517 -24.45 16.49 -2.36
N TYR A 518 -25.19 15.39 -2.57
CA TYR A 518 -25.42 14.85 -3.91
C TYR A 518 -26.72 15.39 -4.53
N SER A 519 -26.78 15.33 -5.86
CA SER A 519 -27.96 15.65 -6.66
C SER A 519 -28.38 14.36 -7.42
N PRO A 520 -29.68 14.10 -7.61
CA PRO A 520 -30.13 12.93 -8.38
C PRO A 520 -29.58 12.89 -9.81
N GLN A 521 -29.27 14.07 -10.37
CA GLN A 521 -28.76 14.25 -11.73
C GLN A 521 -27.31 13.78 -11.84
N SER A 522 -26.56 13.86 -10.74
CA SER A 522 -25.14 13.53 -10.69
C SER A 522 -24.90 12.07 -10.33
N LEU A 523 -25.95 11.30 -10.05
CA LEU A 523 -25.86 9.89 -9.68
C LEU A 523 -26.44 8.98 -10.77
N TYR A 524 -25.84 7.80 -10.91
CA TYR A 524 -26.43 6.67 -11.59
C TYR A 524 -26.34 5.44 -10.69
N TRP A 525 -27.26 4.50 -10.87
CA TRP A 525 -27.31 3.27 -10.08
C TRP A 525 -26.83 2.09 -10.90
N VAL A 526 -26.20 1.13 -10.22
CA VAL A 526 -25.70 -0.11 -10.79
C VAL A 526 -26.12 -1.26 -9.88
N LEU A 527 -26.86 -2.22 -10.42
CA LEU A 527 -27.09 -3.51 -9.81
C LEU A 527 -25.86 -4.39 -10.05
N VAL A 528 -25.28 -4.92 -8.98
CA VAL A 528 -24.16 -5.86 -9.04
C VAL A 528 -24.55 -7.22 -8.46
N HIS A 529 -24.00 -8.31 -9.00
CA HIS A 529 -24.26 -9.67 -8.47
C HIS A 529 -23.45 -9.99 -7.21
N ASN A 530 -22.44 -9.18 -6.91
CA ASN A 530 -21.58 -9.32 -5.76
C ASN A 530 -21.06 -7.94 -5.34
N LEU A 531 -21.53 -7.42 -4.20
CA LEU A 531 -21.05 -6.16 -3.64
C LEU A 531 -19.56 -6.17 -3.26
N MET A 532 -18.96 -7.35 -3.14
CA MET A 532 -17.51 -7.46 -3.00
C MET A 532 -16.78 -7.24 -4.33
N GLU A 533 -17.46 -7.29 -5.48
CA GLU A 533 -16.85 -7.23 -6.82
C GLU A 533 -17.67 -6.28 -7.71
N LEU A 534 -17.40 -4.98 -7.59
CA LEU A 534 -18.21 -3.93 -8.23
C LEU A 534 -18.20 -3.95 -9.77
N THR A 535 -17.27 -4.69 -10.38
CA THR A 535 -17.24 -4.92 -11.83
C THR A 535 -18.30 -5.91 -12.28
N GLY A 536 -18.88 -6.71 -11.39
CA GLY A 536 -19.96 -7.66 -11.64
C GLY A 536 -21.31 -6.99 -11.93
N ARG A 537 -21.35 -6.04 -12.86
CA ARG A 537 -22.54 -5.26 -13.22
C ARG A 537 -23.58 -6.13 -13.92
N VAL A 538 -24.80 -6.10 -13.43
CA VAL A 538 -25.95 -6.87 -13.91
C VAL A 538 -26.92 -5.98 -14.71
N ALA A 539 -27.21 -4.80 -14.16
CA ALA A 539 -28.03 -3.76 -14.77
C ALA A 539 -27.58 -2.40 -14.26
N GLU A 540 -27.87 -1.34 -15.00
CA GLU A 540 -27.58 0.04 -14.58
C GLU A 540 -28.61 0.97 -15.18
N GLY A 541 -28.75 2.15 -14.58
CA GLY A 541 -29.66 3.16 -15.06
C GLY A 541 -29.43 4.51 -14.41
N TRP A 542 -30.05 5.51 -15.00
CA TRP A 542 -30.08 6.87 -14.48
C TRP A 542 -31.41 7.10 -13.78
N PHE A 543 -31.40 8.03 -12.83
CA PHE A 543 -32.65 8.59 -12.34
C PHE A 543 -33.25 9.47 -13.47
N GLU A 544 -34.52 9.26 -13.82
CA GLU A 544 -35.19 10.00 -14.91
C GLU A 544 -35.16 11.54 -14.68
N PRO A 545 -35.09 12.39 -15.75
CA PRO A 545 -34.81 13.83 -15.65
C PRO A 545 -35.96 14.66 -15.04
N ILE A 546 -35.78 15.79 -14.31
CA ILE A 546 -34.95 17.02 -14.44
C ILE A 546 -35.50 17.98 -15.51
N ASP A 547 -36.45 18.82 -15.12
CA ASP A 547 -36.77 20.07 -15.84
C ASP A 547 -35.55 21.02 -15.74
N GLU A 548 -35.26 21.82 -16.78
CA GLU A 548 -34.06 22.68 -16.84
C GLU A 548 -33.99 23.72 -15.70
N SER A 549 -35.10 23.98 -15.00
CA SER A 549 -35.14 24.78 -13.77
C SER A 549 -34.48 24.12 -12.54
N PHE A 550 -33.95 22.90 -12.67
CA PHE A 550 -33.52 22.05 -11.54
C PHE A 550 -32.02 21.80 -11.42
N ILE A 551 -31.19 22.50 -12.20
CA ILE A 551 -29.74 22.23 -12.30
C ILE A 551 -29.00 22.47 -10.95
N THR A 552 -29.61 23.17 -10.00
CA THR A 552 -29.01 23.52 -8.70
C THR A 552 -29.67 22.87 -7.48
N ALA A 553 -30.75 22.10 -7.65
CA ALA A 553 -31.54 21.57 -6.53
C ALA A 553 -30.88 20.32 -5.92
N LYS A 554 -30.77 20.30 -4.58
CA LYS A 554 -30.30 19.13 -3.83
C LYS A 554 -31.45 18.14 -3.64
N PHE A 555 -31.15 16.88 -3.31
CA PHE A 555 -32.15 15.83 -3.03
C PHE A 555 -33.26 16.23 -2.04
N GLU A 556 -33.01 17.19 -1.16
CA GLU A 556 -33.95 17.64 -0.13
C GLU A 556 -35.02 18.59 -0.65
N ASP A 557 -34.83 19.11 -1.86
CA ASP A 557 -35.71 20.14 -2.39
C ASP A 557 -36.96 19.55 -3.05
N LYS A 558 -36.98 18.27 -3.50
CA LYS A 558 -38.15 17.60 -4.11
C LYS A 558 -38.14 16.06 -3.99
N PRO A 559 -39.33 15.41 -3.99
CA PRO A 559 -39.44 13.95 -3.95
C PRO A 559 -38.89 13.29 -5.22
N VAL A 560 -38.07 12.25 -5.05
CA VAL A 560 -37.57 11.40 -6.13
C VAL A 560 -38.52 10.21 -6.29
N LYS A 561 -38.94 9.91 -7.52
CA LYS A 561 -39.79 8.74 -7.79
C LYS A 561 -39.02 7.45 -7.47
N PRO A 562 -39.67 6.43 -6.89
CA PRO A 562 -39.05 5.13 -6.68
C PRO A 562 -38.56 4.53 -8.01
N VAL A 563 -37.40 3.88 -7.97
CA VAL A 563 -36.85 3.15 -9.11
C VAL A 563 -37.44 1.74 -9.13
N CYS A 564 -38.28 1.44 -10.12
CA CYS A 564 -38.78 0.07 -10.32
C CYS A 564 -37.73 -0.75 -11.07
N LEU A 565 -37.16 -1.77 -10.40
CA LEU A 565 -36.11 -2.62 -10.93
C LEU A 565 -36.62 -4.07 -11.09
N SER A 566 -36.73 -4.53 -12.33
CA SER A 566 -36.97 -5.95 -12.61
C SER A 566 -35.62 -6.66 -12.80
N ILE A 567 -35.33 -7.65 -11.94
CA ILE A 567 -34.07 -8.37 -11.95
C ILE A 567 -34.01 -9.27 -13.19
N PRO A 568 -32.99 -9.11 -14.05
CA PRO A 568 -32.81 -9.98 -15.22
C PRO A 568 -32.57 -11.42 -14.81
N LYS A 569 -32.83 -12.36 -15.72
CA LYS A 569 -32.41 -13.76 -15.56
C LYS A 569 -30.89 -13.83 -15.36
N PHE A 570 -30.46 -14.38 -14.23
CA PHE A 570 -29.05 -14.54 -13.87
C PHE A 570 -28.68 -16.03 -13.79
N ALA A 571 -27.50 -16.36 -14.31
CA ALA A 571 -26.88 -17.68 -14.16
C ALA A 571 -25.50 -17.46 -13.56
N ALA A 572 -25.29 -17.98 -12.35
CA ALA A 572 -24.00 -17.88 -11.69
C ALA A 572 -22.92 -18.59 -12.52
N VAL A 573 -21.75 -17.97 -12.62
CA VAL A 573 -20.53 -18.66 -13.01
C VAL A 573 -19.75 -18.94 -11.74
N ASP A 574 -19.46 -20.22 -11.51
CA ASP A 574 -18.60 -20.63 -10.41
C ASP A 574 -17.22 -19.98 -10.62
N ARG A 575 -16.84 -19.10 -9.69
CA ARG A 575 -15.51 -18.52 -9.68
C ARG A 575 -14.51 -19.62 -9.28
N PRO A 576 -13.54 -19.99 -10.13
CA PRO A 576 -12.49 -20.92 -9.75
C PRO A 576 -11.67 -20.39 -8.58
N ARG A 577 -11.08 -21.29 -7.79
CA ARG A 577 -10.08 -20.90 -6.79
C ARG A 577 -8.92 -20.16 -7.45
N ASN A 578 -8.31 -19.23 -6.74
CA ASN A 578 -7.18 -18.42 -7.23
C ASN A 578 -6.03 -19.30 -7.76
N THR A 579 -5.81 -20.48 -7.19
CA THR A 579 -4.81 -21.46 -7.67
C THR A 579 -5.07 -21.97 -9.08
N MET A 580 -6.31 -21.95 -9.57
CA MET A 580 -6.65 -22.36 -10.95
C MET A 580 -6.24 -21.30 -11.99
N PHE A 581 -6.06 -20.05 -11.56
CA PHE A 581 -5.56 -18.97 -12.42
C PHE A 581 -4.04 -18.86 -12.40
N ALA A 582 -3.38 -19.49 -11.42
CA ALA A 582 -1.98 -19.29 -11.15
C ALA A 582 -1.08 -19.88 -12.25
N ASN A 583 -0.18 -19.05 -12.76
CA ASN A 583 0.92 -19.48 -13.64
C ASN A 583 2.28 -19.42 -12.92
N TYR A 584 2.26 -19.31 -11.59
CA TYR A 584 3.43 -19.23 -10.71
C TYR A 584 4.37 -18.06 -11.05
N GLY A 585 3.79 -16.96 -11.53
CA GLY A 585 4.48 -15.74 -11.96
C GLY A 585 5.12 -15.81 -13.36
N GLU A 586 4.84 -16.85 -14.15
CA GLU A 586 5.32 -16.93 -15.54
C GLU A 586 4.33 -16.27 -16.52
N THR A 587 4.88 -15.63 -17.55
CA THR A 587 4.10 -15.03 -18.64
C THR A 587 3.66 -16.10 -19.62
N THR A 588 2.42 -16.00 -20.08
CA THR A 588 1.80 -16.92 -21.06
C THR A 588 1.36 -16.17 -22.32
N PRO A 589 1.20 -16.85 -23.48
CA PRO A 589 0.71 -16.21 -24.70
C PRO A 589 -0.68 -15.56 -24.55
N ASN A 590 -1.52 -16.09 -23.64
CA ASN A 590 -2.89 -15.62 -23.40
C ASN A 590 -2.99 -14.63 -22.22
N GLY A 591 -1.86 -14.21 -21.65
CA GLY A 591 -1.84 -13.21 -20.58
C GLY A 591 -2.09 -11.80 -21.10
N LEU A 592 -2.89 -11.02 -20.36
CA LEU A 592 -3.17 -9.63 -20.70
C LEU A 592 -1.97 -8.75 -20.30
N ARG A 593 -1.32 -8.13 -21.28
CA ARG A 593 -0.23 -7.17 -21.06
C ARG A 593 -0.79 -5.75 -21.15
N VAL A 594 -0.91 -5.12 -20.00
CA VAL A 594 -1.53 -3.79 -19.89
C VAL A 594 -0.55 -2.74 -20.42
N LYS A 595 -1.00 -1.97 -21.41
CA LYS A 595 -0.31 -0.82 -22.01
C LYS A 595 -0.97 0.49 -21.61
N THR A 596 -2.29 0.45 -21.37
CA THR A 596 -3.09 1.60 -20.95
C THR A 596 -4.02 1.22 -19.81
N ALA A 597 -4.41 2.20 -18.99
CA ALA A 597 -5.36 1.99 -17.89
C ALA A 597 -6.73 1.43 -18.35
N GLU A 598 -7.09 1.57 -19.64
CA GLU A 598 -8.35 1.06 -20.19
C GLU A 598 -8.32 -0.45 -20.45
N ASP A 599 -7.14 -1.06 -20.64
CA ASP A 599 -7.01 -2.44 -21.12
C ASP A 599 -7.65 -3.46 -20.17
N VAL A 600 -7.47 -3.28 -18.85
CA VAL A 600 -8.07 -4.15 -17.82
C VAL A 600 -9.60 -4.08 -17.90
N THR A 601 -10.14 -2.86 -18.03
CA THR A 601 -11.59 -2.64 -18.11
C THR A 601 -12.16 -3.22 -19.41
N LEU A 602 -11.48 -3.04 -20.54
CA LEU A 602 -11.90 -3.59 -21.83
C LEU A 602 -11.85 -5.12 -21.84
N ALA A 603 -10.80 -5.73 -21.28
CA ALA A 603 -10.66 -7.18 -21.18
C ALA A 603 -11.77 -7.78 -20.31
N TYR A 604 -12.04 -7.15 -19.16
CA TYR A 604 -13.13 -7.56 -18.29
C TYR A 604 -14.47 -7.46 -19.01
N ASN A 605 -14.77 -6.31 -19.63
CA ASN A 605 -16.01 -6.13 -20.38
C ASN A 605 -16.16 -7.17 -21.50
N SER A 606 -15.08 -7.53 -22.18
CA SER A 606 -15.10 -8.56 -23.23
C SER A 606 -15.46 -9.94 -22.67
N MET A 607 -14.85 -10.35 -21.54
CA MET A 607 -15.21 -11.58 -20.85
C MET A 607 -16.69 -11.59 -20.47
N THR A 608 -17.20 -10.48 -19.92
CA THR A 608 -18.62 -10.40 -19.57
C THR A 608 -19.56 -10.47 -20.78
N VAL A 609 -19.12 -10.01 -21.96
CA VAL A 609 -19.92 -10.12 -23.18
C VAL A 609 -19.96 -11.58 -23.65
N GLU A 610 -18.82 -12.27 -23.64
CA GLU A 610 -18.71 -13.68 -24.01
C GLU A 610 -19.56 -14.57 -23.09
N GLU A 611 -19.45 -14.36 -21.78
CA GLU A 611 -20.28 -14.99 -20.76
C GLU A 611 -21.79 -14.85 -21.09
N ARG A 612 -22.27 -13.62 -21.34
CA ARG A 612 -23.67 -13.38 -21.76
C ARG A 612 -24.07 -14.16 -23.01
N LEU A 613 -23.23 -14.15 -24.04
CA LEU A 613 -23.51 -14.79 -25.33
C LEU A 613 -23.61 -16.31 -25.21
N HIS A 614 -22.83 -16.92 -24.32
CA HIS A 614 -22.84 -18.37 -24.10
C HIS A 614 -23.81 -18.82 -23.00
N GLY A 615 -24.67 -17.93 -22.50
CA GLY A 615 -25.63 -18.24 -21.44
C GLY A 615 -24.99 -18.61 -20.10
N ARG A 616 -23.71 -18.24 -19.91
CA ARG A 616 -22.92 -18.49 -18.69
C ARG A 616 -22.57 -17.14 -18.08
N GLY A 617 -23.03 -16.79 -16.89
CA GLY A 617 -22.32 -15.77 -16.09
C GLY A 617 -22.73 -14.33 -16.18
N LEU A 618 -23.73 -13.92 -16.97
CA LEU A 618 -24.26 -12.56 -16.88
C LEU A 618 -25.68 -12.49 -17.42
N ALA A 619 -26.43 -11.51 -16.91
CA ALA A 619 -27.82 -11.25 -17.25
C ALA A 619 -28.11 -11.38 -18.76
N ILE A 620 -28.95 -12.35 -19.14
CA ILE A 620 -29.53 -12.39 -20.48
C ILE A 620 -30.64 -11.35 -20.49
N HIS A 621 -30.31 -10.10 -20.84
CA HIS A 621 -31.34 -9.11 -21.17
C HIS A 621 -31.34 -8.80 -22.66
N THR A 622 -32.52 -9.01 -23.25
CA THR A 622 -32.97 -8.62 -24.59
C THR A 622 -33.01 -7.10 -24.82
N TYR A 623 -32.53 -6.28 -23.89
CA TYR A 623 -32.56 -4.81 -23.99
C TYR A 623 -31.35 -4.27 -24.75
N ARG A 624 -31.33 -4.48 -26.06
CA ARG A 624 -30.57 -3.64 -26.99
C ARG A 624 -31.46 -2.48 -27.44
N GLN A 625 -30.83 -1.31 -27.54
CA GLN A 625 -31.35 -0.04 -28.08
C GLN A 625 -32.12 0.82 -27.06
N HIS A 626 -31.45 1.82 -26.48
CA HIS A 626 -31.96 3.20 -26.38
C HIS A 626 -30.94 4.18 -25.77
N MET A 627 -29.92 3.70 -25.03
CA MET A 627 -29.01 4.62 -24.32
C MET A 627 -27.83 5.17 -25.13
N TYR A 628 -27.27 4.42 -26.09
CA TYR A 628 -26.17 4.95 -26.92
C TYR A 628 -26.61 6.06 -27.89
N LEU A 629 -27.90 6.14 -28.21
CA LEU A 629 -28.46 7.24 -29.01
C LEU A 629 -28.83 8.47 -28.16
N ALA A 630 -29.07 8.31 -26.85
CA ALA A 630 -29.37 9.42 -25.95
C ALA A 630 -28.08 10.16 -25.53
N ALA A 631 -27.01 9.44 -25.22
CA ALA A 631 -25.71 10.04 -24.88
C ALA A 631 -25.12 10.81 -26.07
N ALA A 632 -25.15 10.24 -27.29
CA ALA A 632 -24.69 10.93 -28.50
C ALA A 632 -25.53 12.19 -28.85
N ARG A 633 -26.83 12.22 -28.51
CA ARG A 633 -27.70 13.39 -28.67
C ARG A 633 -27.45 14.47 -27.61
N LEU A 634 -27.02 14.09 -26.41
CA LEU A 634 -26.67 15.03 -25.34
C LEU A 634 -25.30 15.69 -25.60
N THR A 635 -24.29 14.92 -26.02
CA THR A 635 -22.94 15.43 -26.32
C THR A 635 -22.92 16.34 -27.56
N SER A 636 -23.75 16.07 -28.57
CA SER A 636 -23.89 16.91 -29.76
C SER A 636 -24.63 18.23 -29.49
N ARG A 637 -25.62 18.23 -28.57
CA ARG A 637 -26.31 19.46 -28.13
C ARG A 637 -25.43 20.36 -27.26
N ILE A 638 -24.64 19.79 -26.35
CA ILE A 638 -23.70 20.56 -25.51
C ILE A 638 -22.60 21.21 -26.36
N ARG A 639 -22.07 20.49 -27.37
CA ARG A 639 -21.08 21.07 -28.30
C ARG A 639 -21.64 22.22 -29.15
N ARG A 640 -22.90 22.12 -29.56
CA ARG A 640 -23.57 23.17 -30.35
C ARG A 640 -23.86 24.43 -29.53
N PHE A 641 -24.24 24.26 -28.26
CA PHE A 641 -24.47 25.37 -27.33
C PHE A 641 -23.16 26.15 -27.03
N LEU A 642 -22.03 25.44 -26.90
CA LEU A 642 -20.72 26.06 -26.66
C LEU A 642 -20.12 26.73 -27.91
N SER A 643 -20.56 26.38 -29.12
CA SER A 643 -20.14 27.07 -30.36
C SER A 643 -21.00 28.28 -30.72
N GLU A 644 -22.24 28.36 -30.25
CA GLU A 644 -23.16 29.48 -30.48
C GLU A 644 -23.04 30.58 -29.39
N SER A 645 -22.22 30.34 -28.35
CA SER A 645 -21.96 31.26 -27.22
C SER A 645 -20.57 31.93 -27.26
N ARG A 646 -19.90 31.97 -28.43
CA ARG A 646 -18.62 32.66 -28.64
C ARG A 646 -18.75 33.79 -29.64
#